data_AF-A0AAV8VWK8-F1
#
_entry.id   AF-A0AAV8VWK8-F1
#
_cell.length_a   1.000
_cell.length_b   1.000
_cell.length_c   1.000
_cell.angle_alpha   90.00
_cell.angle_beta   90.00
_cell.angle_gamma   90.00
#
_symmetry.space_group_name_H-M   'P 1'
#
loop_
_entity.id
_entity.type
_entity.pdbx_description
1 polymer ?
#
loop_
_entity_poly.entity_id
_entity_poly.type
_entity_poly.pdbx_seq_one_letter_code
_entity_poly.pdbx_strand_id
1 'polypeptide(L)'
;MQAKRRYLLVFVVAFLTFWYFGGYHMRHDEELLFDTDALSEYVNINIIQTGYLVRDTERFPKDDRKHCRMETCFDFSKCEKDFKVYVYPPEDSSVPSPSYLKLLNNLDIILPILKKACIFVLNVDTLDRDRLSNDYVRNMQSRLQRLPHWNNGLNHVIFNLYSGTWPNYTENDLDFDYGKAILAKASMSENHVRAGFDISIPLFHKIHPAKGGEQGSTSANNFPLEKTYLLAFKGKRYVHGIGSDTRNSLYHLHNKKDIIMVTTCRHGKSWKDMKDERCDEDNKEYDKYEYETLLHNSTFCLVPRGRRLGSFRFLEALQAGCIPVLLSNSWALPFSQVINWNKAAVWADERLLLQVPHVIRSMTPNKILQLRQQTQILWDRYFSSIEKIVFTTLEIIRERLPKQPVQDGTVWNNFPGALVTLPEFSDYDKDFPFYIDKNENMGFTAVIYCQLGLPLVSNSPLYRLVNHVGRSKYVSKILIVWSSEKRPVSKNRWPGLPLHVPLHIIQPSVNANSGNEPTKMSISQRFYNYKEIQTEAILSLDEDTVLTTDEIDFAFIVWKQFPDRIVGYPGRSHYWDDSKSTWGYTSKWTNDYSIVLTGAAFYHRYYNHLYMEWLSPLLHKTVEQSQNCEDILMNFLVSHVTRRPPVKVTQRKQYKEQASAGAWSPWNDPDHFIQRQTCLNTFAAVFGYMPLLRSNLRLDPVLFKDPVSNKRKKYRRIELVGS
;
A
#
# COMPACT_ATOMS: atom_id res chain seq x y z
N MET A 1 -25.32 45.47 59.96
CA MET A 1 -25.23 44.32 59.01
C MET A 1 -26.07 44.48 57.73
N GLN A 2 -26.42 45.70 57.28
CA GLN A 2 -27.21 45.89 56.05
C GLN A 2 -26.41 46.33 54.81
N ALA A 3 -25.15 46.76 54.96
CA ALA A 3 -24.29 47.12 53.82
C ALA A 3 -23.79 45.89 53.04
N LYS A 4 -23.36 44.82 53.73
CA LYS A 4 -22.83 43.60 53.08
C LYS A 4 -23.85 42.87 52.20
N ARG A 5 -25.16 42.94 52.50
CA ARG A 5 -26.21 42.34 51.66
C ARG A 5 -26.48 43.13 50.38
N ARG A 6 -26.28 44.45 50.38
CA ARG A 6 -26.50 45.28 49.18
C ARG A 6 -25.38 45.08 48.14
N TYR A 7 -24.13 44.93 48.56
CA TYR A 7 -23.03 44.67 47.63
C TYR A 7 -23.08 43.26 47.01
N LEU A 8 -23.56 42.26 47.76
CA LEU A 8 -23.70 40.90 47.21
C LEU A 8 -24.78 40.86 46.12
N LEU A 9 -25.89 41.59 46.31
CA LEU A 9 -26.99 41.63 45.35
C LEU A 9 -26.59 42.42 44.09
N VAL A 10 -25.82 43.51 44.25
CA VAL A 10 -25.24 44.24 43.10
C VAL A 10 -24.24 43.38 42.34
N PHE A 11 -23.42 42.57 43.02
CA PHE A 11 -22.49 41.66 42.35
C PHE A 11 -23.21 40.54 41.59
N VAL A 12 -24.28 39.97 42.16
CA VAL A 12 -25.06 38.92 41.50
C VAL A 12 -25.82 39.48 40.31
N VAL A 13 -26.41 40.68 40.43
CA VAL A 13 -27.09 41.34 39.31
C VAL A 13 -26.09 41.73 38.22
N ALA A 14 -24.91 42.27 38.58
CA ALA A 14 -23.86 42.58 37.61
C ALA A 14 -23.34 41.32 36.89
N PHE A 15 -23.18 40.21 37.61
CA PHE A 15 -22.75 38.94 37.04
C PHE A 15 -23.81 38.34 36.11
N LEU A 16 -25.09 38.41 36.48
CA LEU A 16 -26.21 37.97 35.64
C LEU A 16 -26.40 38.89 34.43
N THR A 17 -26.23 40.21 34.55
CA THR A 17 -26.26 41.12 33.39
C THR A 17 -25.05 40.92 32.48
N PHE A 18 -23.88 40.58 33.02
CA PHE A 18 -22.71 40.25 32.21
C PHE A 18 -22.90 38.93 31.45
N TRP A 19 -23.59 37.95 32.01
CA TRP A 19 -23.96 36.73 31.29
C TRP A 19 -25.11 36.96 30.30
N TYR A 20 -26.11 37.76 30.67
CA TYR A 20 -27.28 38.02 29.83
C TYR A 20 -26.98 38.94 28.64
N PHE A 21 -26.14 39.97 28.83
CA PHE A 21 -25.75 40.92 27.76
C PHE A 21 -24.34 40.68 27.20
N GLY A 22 -23.42 40.09 27.97
CA GLY A 22 -22.05 39.76 27.53
C GLY A 22 -21.87 38.31 27.08
N GLY A 23 -22.87 37.44 27.26
CA GLY A 23 -22.88 36.06 26.76
C GLY A 23 -23.31 35.90 25.30
N TYR A 24 -23.62 36.99 24.60
CA TYR A 24 -24.12 36.98 23.20
C TYR A 24 -23.08 37.46 22.18
N HIS A 25 -21.80 37.18 22.41
CA HIS A 25 -20.73 37.39 21.42
C HIS A 25 -19.67 36.28 21.40
N MET A 26 -20.10 35.03 21.61
CA MET A 26 -19.32 33.85 21.29
C MET A 26 -19.95 33.14 20.09
N ARG A 27 -19.36 33.42 18.92
CA ARG A 27 -19.47 32.70 17.64
C ARG A 27 -20.88 32.34 17.18
N HIS A 28 -21.45 33.24 16.38
CA HIS A 28 -22.22 32.80 15.22
C HIS A 28 -21.26 31.97 14.35
N ASP A 29 -21.30 30.64 14.48
CA ASP A 29 -20.95 29.78 13.35
C ASP A 29 -22.13 29.93 12.37
N GLU A 30 -21.85 30.43 11.17
CA GLU A 30 -22.81 30.40 10.07
C GLU A 30 -23.24 28.93 9.87
N GLU A 31 -24.54 28.65 9.99
CA GLU A 31 -25.13 27.43 9.45
C GLU A 31 -24.95 27.47 7.92
N LEU A 32 -23.83 26.94 7.45
CA LEU A 32 -23.67 26.50 6.08
C LEU A 32 -24.66 25.35 5.87
N LEU A 33 -25.76 25.67 5.20
CA LEU A 33 -26.65 24.69 4.56
C LEU A 33 -25.78 23.75 3.72
N PHE A 34 -25.55 22.54 4.25
CA PHE A 34 -24.95 21.45 3.50
C PHE A 34 -25.95 21.03 2.43
N ASP A 35 -25.63 21.34 1.16
CA ASP A 35 -26.32 20.76 0.02
C ASP A 35 -26.04 19.24 0.00
N THR A 36 -27.09 18.45 0.23
CA THR A 36 -27.01 17.01 0.48
C THR A 36 -26.65 16.18 -0.75
N ASP A 37 -26.48 16.80 -1.93
CA ASP A 37 -26.30 16.09 -3.20
C ASP A 37 -24.86 16.11 -3.77
N ALA A 38 -23.86 16.58 -3.02
CA ALA A 38 -22.45 16.44 -3.43
C ALA A 38 -21.50 16.17 -2.24
N LEU A 39 -21.07 14.92 -2.09
CA LEU A 39 -19.93 14.57 -1.24
C LEU A 39 -18.63 15.13 -1.86
N SER A 40 -18.18 16.31 -1.44
CA SER A 40 -16.83 16.79 -1.76
C SER A 40 -15.79 16.18 -0.82
N GLU A 41 -14.75 15.57 -1.39
CA GLU A 41 -13.56 15.18 -0.66
C GLU A 41 -12.84 16.42 -0.04
N TYR A 42 -12.26 16.19 1.14
CA TYR A 42 -11.28 17.01 1.87
C TYR A 42 -11.77 18.16 2.76
N VAL A 43 -11.27 18.14 4.01
CA VAL A 43 -11.33 19.22 4.99
C VAL A 43 -9.99 19.94 5.01
N ASN A 44 -10.03 21.27 5.05
CA ASN A 44 -8.90 22.20 5.00
C ASN A 44 -8.01 22.10 6.26
N ILE A 45 -6.69 21.93 6.06
CA ILE A 45 -5.64 21.71 7.09
C ILE A 45 -5.38 22.93 7.99
N ASN A 46 -5.86 24.13 7.64
CA ASN A 46 -5.55 25.34 8.39
C ASN A 46 -6.42 25.60 9.63
N ILE A 47 -7.32 24.69 10.02
CA ILE A 47 -8.28 24.92 11.11
C ILE A 47 -7.97 24.13 12.40
N ILE A 48 -6.98 23.24 12.39
CA ILE A 48 -6.64 22.45 13.59
C ILE A 48 -5.38 23.00 14.27
N GLN A 49 -5.56 23.99 15.15
CA GLN A 49 -4.59 24.28 16.21
C GLN A 49 -4.60 23.12 17.21
N THR A 50 -3.64 22.19 17.10
CA THR A 50 -3.34 21.23 18.17
C THR A 50 -2.64 21.96 19.30
N GLY A 51 -3.43 22.56 20.20
CA GLY A 51 -2.91 23.20 21.39
C GLY A 51 -2.23 22.22 22.33
N TYR A 52 -0.90 22.16 22.32
CA TYR A 52 -0.10 21.64 23.42
C TYR A 52 1.18 22.49 23.59
N LEU A 53 1.16 23.36 24.59
CA LEU A 53 2.37 23.93 25.19
C LEU A 53 2.95 22.89 26.14
N VAL A 54 4.09 22.31 25.77
CA VAL A 54 4.90 21.48 26.68
C VAL A 54 5.67 22.42 27.62
N ARG A 55 5.44 22.27 28.93
CA ARG A 55 6.24 22.90 29.98
C ARG A 55 7.31 21.90 30.41
N ASP A 56 8.56 22.18 30.07
CA ASP A 56 9.74 21.51 30.60
C ASP A 56 9.93 21.83 32.09
N THR A 57 10.28 20.81 32.88
CA THR A 57 11.46 20.80 33.78
C THR A 57 11.51 19.49 34.56
N GLU A 58 12.38 18.56 34.16
CA GLU A 58 13.14 17.73 35.11
C GLU A 58 14.54 17.48 34.55
N ARG A 59 15.57 17.91 35.30
CA ARG A 59 16.98 17.75 34.95
C ARG A 59 17.45 16.34 35.34
N PHE A 60 17.72 15.52 34.34
CA PHE A 60 18.51 14.29 34.45
C PHE A 60 19.84 14.46 33.68
N PRO A 61 20.87 13.62 33.94
CA PRO A 61 22.22 13.78 33.41
C PRO A 61 22.23 13.94 31.89
N LYS A 62 23.19 14.72 31.35
CA LYS A 62 23.36 14.94 29.91
C LYS A 62 23.61 13.61 29.20
N ASP A 63 22.56 13.04 28.65
CA ASP A 63 22.62 11.94 27.70
C ASP A 63 22.69 12.54 26.29
N ASP A 64 23.88 12.51 25.68
CA ASP A 64 24.09 13.00 24.31
C ASP A 64 23.20 12.25 23.29
N ARG A 65 22.69 11.05 23.62
CA ARG A 65 21.75 10.30 22.76
C ARG A 65 20.41 11.02 22.58
N LYS A 66 19.93 11.72 23.62
CA LYS A 66 18.68 12.51 23.54
C LYS A 66 18.79 13.67 22.53
N HIS A 67 20.00 14.00 22.09
CA HIS A 67 20.28 15.07 21.13
C HIS A 67 20.59 14.57 19.71
N CYS A 68 20.44 13.26 19.46
CA CYS A 68 20.60 12.73 18.10
C CYS A 68 19.46 13.22 17.19
N ARG A 69 19.85 13.98 16.17
CA ARG A 69 19.02 14.40 15.04
C ARG A 69 19.69 13.90 13.76
N MET A 70 19.00 14.04 12.62
CA MET A 70 19.58 13.68 11.33
C MET A 70 20.89 14.46 11.10
N GLU A 71 20.99 15.72 11.51
CA GLU A 71 22.19 16.55 11.30
C GLU A 71 23.37 16.20 12.21
N THR A 72 23.14 15.52 13.33
CA THR A 72 24.19 15.25 14.35
C THR A 72 24.63 13.79 14.40
N CYS A 73 23.72 12.87 14.04
CA CYS A 73 23.91 11.43 14.17
C CYS A 73 23.79 10.67 12.85
N PHE A 74 23.56 11.37 11.73
CA PHE A 74 23.55 10.80 10.39
C PHE A 74 24.52 11.55 9.47
N ASP A 75 25.26 10.81 8.65
CA ASP A 75 26.17 11.35 7.63
C ASP A 75 25.49 11.32 6.26
N PHE A 76 25.04 12.49 5.83
CA PHE A 76 24.37 12.67 4.54
C PHE A 76 25.29 12.44 3.34
N SER A 77 26.61 12.59 3.50
CA SER A 77 27.56 12.48 2.37
C SER A 77 27.55 11.09 1.74
N LYS A 78 27.27 10.05 2.52
CA LYS A 78 27.12 8.66 2.05
C LYS A 78 25.88 8.43 1.19
N CYS A 79 24.90 9.32 1.28
CA CYS A 79 23.59 9.17 0.65
C CYS A 79 23.36 10.19 -0.48
N GLU A 80 24.39 10.94 -0.90
CA GLU A 80 24.23 11.97 -1.92
C GLU A 80 23.92 11.46 -3.33
N LYS A 81 24.34 10.23 -3.65
CA LYS A 81 24.16 9.64 -4.99
C LYS A 81 22.97 8.68 -5.02
N ASP A 82 23.08 7.57 -4.29
CA ASP A 82 22.05 6.52 -4.27
C ASP A 82 21.67 6.20 -2.82
N PHE A 83 20.37 5.97 -2.60
CA PHE A 83 19.86 5.44 -1.34
C PHE A 83 20.03 3.92 -1.30
N LYS A 84 21.24 3.47 -0.95
CA LYS A 84 21.61 2.06 -0.90
C LYS A 84 21.72 1.53 0.54
N VAL A 85 20.98 0.49 0.88
CA VAL A 85 21.10 -0.29 2.13
C VAL A 85 22.20 -1.35 2.01
N TYR A 86 22.99 -1.61 3.03
CA TYR A 86 23.94 -2.72 3.08
C TYR A 86 23.65 -3.59 4.29
N VAL A 87 23.50 -4.90 4.06
CA VAL A 87 23.34 -5.89 5.14
C VAL A 87 24.69 -6.54 5.40
N TYR A 88 25.13 -6.56 6.66
CA TYR A 88 26.37 -7.23 7.03
C TYR A 88 26.35 -8.72 6.65
N PRO A 89 27.49 -9.35 6.32
CA PRO A 89 27.54 -10.79 6.11
C PRO A 89 27.23 -11.53 7.42
N PRO A 90 26.69 -12.76 7.33
CA PRO A 90 26.45 -13.58 8.52
C PRO A 90 27.79 -13.95 9.19
N GLU A 91 27.82 -13.99 10.52
CA GLU A 91 28.96 -14.51 11.27
C GLU A 91 28.94 -16.05 11.24
N ASP A 92 30.11 -16.70 11.10
CA ASP A 92 30.31 -18.16 10.88
C ASP A 92 29.77 -19.11 11.99
N SER A 93 28.98 -18.63 12.94
CA SER A 93 28.49 -19.44 14.07
C SER A 93 27.11 -19.07 14.64
N SER A 94 26.41 -18.06 14.10
CA SER A 94 25.08 -17.69 14.62
C SER A 94 24.07 -17.43 13.51
N VAL A 95 23.11 -18.34 13.38
CA VAL A 95 21.94 -18.18 12.50
C VAL A 95 20.91 -17.29 13.20
N PRO A 96 20.46 -16.17 12.60
CA PRO A 96 19.41 -15.34 13.17
C PRO A 96 18.07 -16.07 13.32
N SER A 97 17.15 -15.53 14.13
CA SER A 97 15.81 -16.13 14.25
C SER A 97 15.08 -16.11 12.89
N PRO A 98 14.10 -17.00 12.68
CA PRO A 98 13.28 -16.98 11.46
C PRO A 98 12.60 -15.63 11.21
N SER A 99 12.25 -14.89 12.27
CA SER A 99 11.62 -13.57 12.13
C SER A 99 12.62 -12.52 11.64
N TYR A 100 13.87 -12.58 12.10
CA TYR A 100 14.93 -11.69 11.62
C TYR A 100 15.36 -12.04 10.20
N LEU A 101 15.46 -13.32 9.84
CA LEU A 101 15.72 -13.74 8.46
C LEU A 101 14.65 -13.24 7.49
N LYS A 102 13.37 -13.30 7.86
CA LYS A 102 12.29 -12.69 7.06
C LYS A 102 12.51 -11.19 6.84
N LEU A 103 13.02 -10.48 7.84
CA LEU A 103 13.35 -9.05 7.74
C LEU A 103 14.52 -8.83 6.78
N LEU A 104 15.62 -9.57 6.96
CA LEU A 104 16.83 -9.45 6.15
C LEU A 104 16.59 -9.79 4.68
N ASN A 105 15.82 -10.84 4.37
CA ASN A 105 15.54 -11.25 3.00
C ASN A 105 14.72 -10.19 2.21
N ASN A 106 14.03 -9.27 2.90
CA ASN A 106 13.37 -8.14 2.26
C ASN A 106 14.33 -6.99 1.93
N LEU A 107 15.52 -7.00 2.54
CA LEU A 107 16.60 -6.03 2.33
C LEU A 107 17.64 -6.51 1.30
N ASP A 108 17.45 -7.66 0.66
CA ASP A 108 18.38 -8.28 -0.31
C ASP A 108 18.68 -7.43 -1.56
N ILE A 109 18.13 -6.22 -1.64
CA ILE A 109 18.64 -5.18 -2.51
C ILE A 109 19.92 -4.66 -1.83
N ILE A 110 21.12 -5.20 -2.14
CA ILE A 110 22.35 -4.44 -2.53
C ILE A 110 23.69 -5.20 -2.49
N LEU A 111 24.48 -4.80 -3.49
CA LEU A 111 25.87 -5.06 -3.86
C LEU A 111 26.87 -5.50 -2.76
N PRO A 112 27.88 -6.31 -3.13
CA PRO A 112 28.99 -6.74 -2.28
C PRO A 112 29.98 -5.62 -1.87
N ILE A 113 29.71 -4.34 -2.15
CA ILE A 113 30.69 -3.24 -2.00
C ILE A 113 30.26 -2.23 -0.93
N LEU A 114 30.84 -2.39 0.27
CA LEU A 114 30.69 -1.53 1.46
C LEU A 114 30.77 -0.01 1.18
N LYS A 115 31.60 0.42 0.22
CA LYS A 115 31.87 1.85 -0.06
C LYS A 115 30.72 2.60 -0.72
N LYS A 116 29.70 1.92 -1.25
CA LYS A 116 28.56 2.54 -1.96
C LYS A 116 27.27 2.56 -1.14
N ALA A 117 27.31 2.16 0.12
CA ALA A 117 26.14 2.06 0.97
C ALA A 117 25.84 3.38 1.71
N CYS A 118 24.58 3.79 1.65
CA CYS A 118 24.01 4.91 2.40
C CYS A 118 23.62 4.47 3.82
N ILE A 119 22.95 3.31 3.96
CA ILE A 119 22.47 2.75 5.24
C ILE A 119 23.11 1.39 5.51
N PHE A 120 23.36 1.08 6.77
CA PHE A 120 23.88 -0.23 7.22
C PHE A 120 22.88 -0.93 8.13
N VAL A 121 22.63 -2.22 7.89
CA VAL A 121 21.75 -3.07 8.70
C VAL A 121 22.53 -4.29 9.19
N LEU A 122 22.39 -4.57 10.49
CA LEU A 122 23.09 -5.67 11.14
C LEU A 122 22.57 -7.03 10.65
N ASN A 123 23.45 -8.01 10.53
CA ASN A 123 23.07 -9.42 10.36
C ASN A 123 23.15 -10.20 11.68
N VAL A 124 22.89 -9.49 12.78
CA VAL A 124 22.84 -10.04 14.14
C VAL A 124 21.46 -9.74 14.69
N ASP A 125 20.78 -10.77 15.19
CA ASP A 125 19.40 -10.64 15.64
C ASP A 125 19.28 -9.69 16.83
N THR A 126 18.53 -8.61 16.61
CA THR A 126 18.26 -7.55 17.58
C THR A 126 16.77 -7.42 17.89
N LEU A 127 15.90 -8.27 17.33
CA LEU A 127 14.45 -8.17 17.51
C LEU A 127 14.03 -8.44 18.94
N ASP A 128 14.65 -9.44 19.57
CA ASP A 128 14.29 -9.88 20.91
C ASP A 128 15.44 -9.66 21.90
N ARG A 129 15.28 -8.66 22.77
CA ARG A 129 16.20 -8.34 23.87
C ARG A 129 15.68 -8.81 25.23
N ASP A 130 14.71 -9.71 25.24
CA ASP A 130 14.31 -10.40 26.47
C ASP A 130 15.30 -11.53 26.78
N ARG A 131 16.03 -11.42 27.90
CA ARG A 131 17.04 -12.41 28.34
C ARG A 131 16.48 -13.82 28.54
N LEU A 132 15.18 -13.95 28.70
CA LEU A 132 14.48 -15.24 28.84
C LEU A 132 14.04 -15.84 27.50
N SER A 133 14.22 -15.11 26.39
CA SER A 133 13.88 -15.59 25.06
C SER A 133 14.93 -16.54 24.52
N ASN A 134 14.48 -17.54 23.76
CA ASN A 134 15.37 -18.42 23.01
C ASN A 134 16.10 -17.69 21.87
N ASP A 135 15.54 -16.58 21.39
CA ASP A 135 16.11 -15.77 20.30
C ASP A 135 17.10 -14.71 20.82
N TYR A 136 17.39 -14.70 22.12
CA TYR A 136 18.26 -13.70 22.74
C TYR A 136 19.73 -13.87 22.37
N VAL A 137 20.29 -12.88 21.68
CA VAL A 137 21.72 -12.86 21.34
C VAL A 137 22.56 -12.23 22.47
N ARG A 138 23.55 -12.99 22.96
CA ARG A 138 24.50 -12.54 24.01
C ARG A 138 25.71 -11.80 23.41
N ASN A 139 26.37 -11.02 24.27
CA ASN A 139 27.62 -10.31 23.97
C ASN A 139 27.51 -9.33 22.79
N MET A 140 26.32 -8.73 22.59
CA MET A 140 26.04 -7.82 21.49
C MET A 140 27.06 -6.68 21.37
N GLN A 141 27.43 -6.05 22.49
CA GLN A 141 28.40 -4.95 22.50
C GLN A 141 29.73 -5.34 21.83
N SER A 142 30.24 -6.53 22.16
CA SER A 142 31.50 -7.03 21.60
C SER A 142 31.39 -7.38 20.11
N ARG A 143 30.22 -7.84 19.65
CA ARG A 143 29.97 -8.13 18.23
C ARG A 143 29.94 -6.85 17.42
N LEU A 144 29.21 -5.83 17.89
CA LEU A 144 29.13 -4.52 17.23
C LEU A 144 30.51 -3.86 17.08
N GLN A 145 31.35 -3.93 18.11
CA GLN A 145 32.69 -3.35 18.08
C GLN A 145 33.64 -4.04 17.08
N ARG A 146 33.36 -5.28 16.66
CA ARG A 146 34.14 -5.99 15.65
C ARG A 146 33.68 -5.69 14.23
N LEU A 147 32.47 -5.14 14.04
CA LEU A 147 31.94 -4.88 12.72
C LEU A 147 32.74 -3.76 12.02
N PRO A 148 33.18 -3.99 10.77
CA PRO A 148 33.82 -2.93 10.01
C PRO A 148 32.81 -1.80 9.79
N HIS A 149 33.26 -0.56 9.98
CA HIS A 149 32.44 0.65 9.80
C HIS A 149 31.27 0.84 10.78
N TRP A 150 31.18 0.12 11.91
CA TRP A 150 30.18 0.38 12.95
C TRP A 150 30.13 1.87 13.31
N ASN A 151 31.29 2.54 13.42
CA ASN A 151 31.41 3.99 13.59
C ASN A 151 30.49 4.57 14.67
N ASN A 152 30.35 3.84 15.79
CA ASN A 152 29.42 4.16 16.87
C ASN A 152 27.95 4.32 16.40
N GLY A 153 27.50 3.47 15.48
CA GLY A 153 26.12 3.42 14.96
C GLY A 153 25.82 4.40 13.82
N LEU A 154 26.79 5.15 13.30
CA LEU A 154 26.53 6.18 12.29
C LEU A 154 26.00 5.57 10.98
N ASN A 155 24.86 6.06 10.48
CA ASN A 155 24.09 5.51 9.34
C ASN A 155 23.58 4.06 9.52
N HIS A 156 23.57 3.52 10.74
CA HIS A 156 23.03 2.19 11.01
C HIS A 156 21.54 2.26 11.35
N VAL A 157 20.79 1.24 10.95
CA VAL A 157 19.40 1.04 11.37
C VAL A 157 19.31 -0.27 12.14
N ILE A 158 18.73 -0.22 13.35
CA ILE A 158 18.52 -1.37 14.22
C ILE A 158 17.02 -1.62 14.36
N PHE A 159 16.60 -2.84 14.07
CA PHE A 159 15.22 -3.27 14.25
C PHE A 159 15.03 -3.96 15.59
N ASN A 160 14.03 -3.55 16.38
CA ASN A 160 13.73 -4.17 17.66
C ASN A 160 12.21 -4.32 17.89
N LEU A 161 11.78 -5.47 18.40
CA LEU A 161 10.37 -5.73 18.73
C LEU A 161 10.15 -5.83 20.24
N TYR A 162 11.11 -6.43 20.95
CA TYR A 162 11.01 -6.68 22.38
C TYR A 162 12.21 -6.07 23.09
N SER A 163 11.95 -5.06 23.93
CA SER A 163 12.93 -4.45 24.83
C SER A 163 12.66 -4.81 26.29
N GLY A 164 13.70 -4.84 27.11
CA GLY A 164 13.62 -5.21 28.51
C GLY A 164 13.20 -6.67 28.74
N THR A 165 13.34 -7.11 29.99
CA THR A 165 13.05 -8.49 30.41
C THR A 165 12.22 -8.50 31.69
N TRP A 166 11.63 -9.65 32.03
CA TRP A 166 10.95 -9.85 33.31
C TRP A 166 11.91 -9.54 34.48
N PRO A 167 11.47 -8.83 35.54
CA PRO A 167 10.11 -8.36 35.80
C PRO A 167 9.77 -6.94 35.30
N ASN A 168 10.79 -6.17 34.88
CA ASN A 168 10.66 -4.72 34.74
C ASN A 168 10.26 -4.24 33.33
N TYR A 169 10.56 -5.01 32.27
CA TYR A 169 10.24 -4.66 30.87
C TYR A 169 10.60 -3.21 30.49
N THR A 170 11.75 -2.75 30.98
CA THR A 170 12.26 -1.40 30.77
C THR A 170 12.29 -1.05 29.28
N GLU A 171 11.65 0.06 28.92
CA GLU A 171 11.41 0.45 27.52
C GLU A 171 12.71 0.72 26.74
N ASN A 172 13.74 1.23 27.41
CA ASN A 172 14.99 1.67 26.79
C ASN A 172 16.13 0.64 26.92
N ASP A 173 15.88 -0.49 27.57
CA ASP A 173 16.91 -1.48 27.84
C ASP A 173 17.00 -2.49 26.69
N LEU A 174 18.04 -2.34 25.87
CA LEU A 174 18.40 -3.29 24.82
C LEU A 174 19.58 -4.18 25.21
N ASP A 175 20.18 -4.01 26.40
CA ASP A 175 21.39 -4.72 26.84
C ASP A 175 22.64 -4.51 25.94
N PHE A 176 22.70 -3.41 25.17
CA PHE A 176 23.90 -2.94 24.46
C PHE A 176 23.79 -1.47 24.08
N ASP A 177 24.93 -0.84 23.76
CA ASP A 177 24.98 0.53 23.28
C ASP A 177 24.88 0.60 21.76
N TYR A 178 23.78 1.14 21.26
CA TYR A 178 23.52 1.37 19.84
C TYR A 178 24.07 2.70 19.33
N GLY A 179 24.66 3.53 20.19
CA GLY A 179 25.30 4.80 19.83
C GLY A 179 24.38 5.73 19.01
N LYS A 180 24.83 6.08 17.81
CA LYS A 180 24.18 6.97 16.85
C LYS A 180 23.26 6.26 15.85
N ALA A 181 23.01 4.96 16.00
CA ALA A 181 22.13 4.22 15.10
C ALA A 181 20.68 4.71 15.20
N ILE A 182 19.97 4.73 14.09
CA ILE A 182 18.51 4.90 14.03
C ILE A 182 17.88 3.65 14.63
N LEU A 183 16.96 3.83 15.58
CA LEU A 183 16.25 2.74 16.23
C LEU A 183 14.85 2.61 15.62
N ALA A 184 14.64 1.56 14.83
CA ALA A 184 13.34 1.14 14.31
C ALA A 184 12.71 0.15 15.30
N LYS A 185 11.92 0.65 16.26
CA LYS A 185 11.52 -0.11 17.46
C LYS A 185 10.02 -0.13 17.71
N ALA A 186 9.51 -1.30 18.08
CA ALA A 186 8.15 -1.46 18.56
C ALA A 186 7.99 -1.05 20.04
N SER A 187 6.77 -0.67 20.43
CA SER A 187 6.46 -0.25 21.80
C SER A 187 7.33 0.90 22.31
N MET A 188 7.61 1.88 21.44
CA MET A 188 8.41 3.04 21.80
C MET A 188 7.57 4.06 22.56
N SER A 189 8.18 4.72 23.56
CA SER A 189 7.52 5.77 24.33
C SER A 189 7.75 7.14 23.71
N GLU A 190 6.73 7.98 23.69
CA GLU A 190 6.81 9.38 23.25
C GLU A 190 7.85 10.17 24.05
N ASN A 191 8.13 9.77 25.29
CA ASN A 191 9.11 10.42 26.16
C ASN A 191 10.57 10.02 25.85
N HIS A 192 10.76 8.93 25.09
CA HIS A 192 12.08 8.32 24.85
C HIS A 192 12.46 8.25 23.37
N VAL A 193 11.49 8.35 22.46
CA VAL A 193 11.75 8.40 21.02
C VAL A 193 12.51 9.67 20.65
N ARG A 194 13.59 9.53 19.87
CA ARG A 194 14.28 10.68 19.27
C ARG A 194 13.46 11.17 18.08
N ALA A 195 12.62 12.17 18.30
CA ALA A 195 11.70 12.69 17.29
C ALA A 195 12.45 13.10 16.00
N GLY A 196 11.93 12.66 14.85
CA GLY A 196 12.54 12.89 13.54
C GLY A 196 13.80 12.06 13.25
N PHE A 197 14.25 11.22 14.19
CA PHE A 197 15.43 10.35 14.03
C PHE A 197 15.09 8.88 14.18
N ASP A 198 14.47 8.48 15.30
CA ASP A 198 13.97 7.11 15.49
C ASP A 198 12.67 6.86 14.73
N ILE A 199 12.30 5.59 14.60
CA ILE A 199 11.10 5.16 13.87
C ILE A 199 10.34 4.16 14.74
N SER A 200 9.10 4.51 15.12
CA SER A 200 8.20 3.54 15.75
C SER A 200 7.67 2.57 14.70
N ILE A 201 7.85 1.27 14.92
CA ILE A 201 7.35 0.20 14.04
C ILE A 201 6.29 -0.64 14.78
N PRO A 202 5.40 -1.36 14.07
CA PRO A 202 4.40 -2.18 14.74
C PRO A 202 5.02 -3.42 15.38
N LEU A 203 4.39 -3.90 16.45
CA LEU A 203 4.71 -5.20 17.03
C LEU A 203 3.99 -6.30 16.24
N PHE A 204 4.74 -7.18 15.57
CA PHE A 204 4.19 -8.28 14.77
C PHE A 204 4.59 -9.66 15.30
N HIS A 205 3.72 -10.65 15.09
CA HIS A 205 3.94 -12.03 15.55
C HIS A 205 5.00 -12.75 14.71
N LYS A 206 5.62 -13.82 15.23
CA LYS A 206 6.61 -14.64 14.48
C LYS A 206 6.03 -15.24 13.19
N ILE A 207 4.71 -15.47 13.17
CA ILE A 207 3.98 -16.01 12.02
C ILE A 207 3.62 -14.94 10.99
N HIS A 208 3.85 -13.64 11.27
CA HIS A 208 3.55 -12.57 10.33
C HIS A 208 4.24 -12.85 8.98
N PRO A 209 3.52 -12.70 7.85
CA PRO A 209 4.03 -13.09 6.55
C PRO A 209 5.20 -12.19 6.14
N ALA A 210 6.19 -12.79 5.50
CA ALA A 210 7.35 -12.06 4.99
C ALA A 210 6.94 -11.11 3.86
N LYS A 211 6.15 -11.62 2.91
CA LYS A 211 5.63 -10.95 1.71
C LYS A 211 4.17 -11.31 1.49
N GLY A 212 3.45 -10.50 0.71
CA GLY A 212 2.11 -10.82 0.22
C GLY A 212 1.06 -11.16 1.28
N GLY A 213 1.16 -10.57 2.48
CA GLY A 213 0.27 -10.95 3.58
C GLY A 213 -1.21 -10.66 3.33
N GLU A 214 -2.04 -11.27 4.17
CA GLU A 214 -3.49 -11.31 4.02
C GLU A 214 -4.10 -9.92 3.84
N GLN A 215 -5.11 -9.84 2.97
CA GLN A 215 -5.88 -8.62 2.77
C GLN A 215 -6.70 -8.31 4.02
N GLY A 216 -7.02 -7.03 4.20
CA GLY A 216 -7.99 -6.63 5.20
C GLY A 216 -9.32 -7.37 5.03
N SER A 217 -9.95 -7.76 6.14
CA SER A 217 -11.16 -8.61 6.11
C SER A 217 -12.43 -7.88 5.67
N THR A 218 -12.38 -6.55 5.50
CA THR A 218 -13.52 -5.75 5.03
C THR A 218 -13.51 -5.68 3.51
N SER A 219 -14.09 -6.69 2.86
CA SER A 219 -14.14 -6.80 1.39
C SER A 219 -15.26 -6.01 0.72
N ALA A 220 -16.25 -5.50 1.48
CA ALA A 220 -17.36 -4.70 0.96
C ALA A 220 -17.72 -3.52 1.88
N ASN A 221 -17.97 -2.36 1.26
CA ASN A 221 -18.45 -1.14 1.91
C ASN A 221 -19.96 -1.23 2.19
N ASN A 222 -20.40 -2.24 2.95
CA ASN A 222 -21.78 -2.32 3.38
C ASN A 222 -22.02 -1.19 4.40
N PHE A 223 -22.95 -0.29 4.09
CA PHE A 223 -23.31 0.82 4.96
C PHE A 223 -24.84 0.92 5.07
N PRO A 224 -25.41 1.03 6.29
CA PRO A 224 -24.74 0.92 7.59
C PRO A 224 -24.35 -0.53 7.94
N LEU A 225 -23.16 -0.72 8.51
CA LEU A 225 -22.71 -2.04 8.98
C LEU A 225 -22.99 -2.19 10.47
N GLU A 226 -24.06 -2.90 10.81
CA GLU A 226 -24.35 -3.29 12.19
C GLU A 226 -23.61 -4.59 12.52
N LYS A 227 -22.52 -4.47 13.28
CA LYS A 227 -21.81 -5.62 13.86
C LYS A 227 -22.50 -6.04 15.16
N THR A 228 -22.42 -7.33 15.50
CA THR A 228 -23.03 -7.90 16.72
C THR A 228 -22.56 -7.20 18.00
N TYR A 229 -21.27 -6.89 18.08
CA TYR A 229 -20.67 -6.24 19.24
C TYR A 229 -20.22 -4.83 18.91
N LEU A 230 -20.45 -3.92 19.86
CA LEU A 230 -19.96 -2.55 19.76
C LEU A 230 -18.46 -2.50 20.10
N LEU A 231 -18.06 -3.08 21.23
CA LEU A 231 -16.68 -3.06 21.71
C LEU A 231 -16.26 -4.43 22.23
N ALA A 232 -15.09 -4.91 21.81
CA ALA A 232 -14.56 -6.18 22.29
C ALA A 232 -13.09 -6.12 22.73
N PHE A 233 -12.78 -6.97 23.70
CA PHE A 233 -11.45 -7.35 24.11
C PHE A 233 -11.45 -8.81 24.54
N LYS A 234 -10.50 -9.58 24.00
CA LYS A 234 -10.14 -10.90 24.49
C LYS A 234 -8.63 -10.98 24.68
N GLY A 235 -8.15 -11.25 25.89
CA GLY A 235 -6.72 -11.27 26.14
C GLY A 235 -6.30 -11.70 27.55
N LYS A 236 -4.99 -11.64 27.83
CA LYS A 236 -4.45 -12.04 29.14
C LYS A 236 -4.65 -10.95 30.19
N ARG A 237 -5.04 -11.30 31.41
CA ARG A 237 -4.97 -10.43 32.59
C ARG A 237 -3.71 -10.77 33.37
N TYR A 238 -2.83 -9.79 33.56
CA TYR A 238 -1.67 -9.94 34.44
C TYR A 238 -2.16 -9.75 35.87
N VAL A 239 -1.87 -10.69 36.78
CA VAL A 239 -2.30 -10.58 38.19
C VAL A 239 -1.35 -9.67 38.99
N HIS A 240 -0.13 -9.47 38.50
CA HIS A 240 0.92 -8.69 39.16
C HIS A 240 1.84 -8.03 38.13
N GLY A 241 2.51 -6.94 38.54
CA GLY A 241 3.47 -6.18 37.74
C GLY A 241 2.82 -5.28 36.68
N ILE A 242 3.64 -4.74 35.78
CA ILE A 242 3.22 -3.72 34.80
C ILE A 242 2.06 -4.24 33.92
N GLY A 243 1.08 -3.36 33.70
CA GLY A 243 -0.12 -3.64 32.89
C GLY A 243 -1.22 -4.42 33.63
N SER A 244 -0.99 -4.79 34.90
CA SER A 244 -1.98 -5.49 35.74
C SER A 244 -3.22 -4.64 35.97
N ASP A 245 -3.07 -3.41 36.49
CA ASP A 245 -4.20 -2.58 36.93
C ASP A 245 -5.17 -2.23 35.80
N THR A 246 -4.64 -1.80 34.65
CA THR A 246 -5.44 -1.50 33.46
C THR A 246 -6.25 -2.70 33.01
N ARG A 247 -5.62 -3.88 32.92
CA ARG A 247 -6.30 -5.11 32.47
C ARG A 247 -7.24 -5.69 33.52
N ASN A 248 -6.91 -5.52 34.80
CA ASN A 248 -7.75 -5.93 35.90
C ASN A 248 -9.05 -5.13 35.96
N SER A 249 -9.05 -3.89 35.47
CA SER A 249 -10.22 -3.00 35.45
C SER A 249 -11.18 -3.25 34.28
N LEU A 250 -10.76 -3.98 33.24
CA LEU A 250 -11.57 -4.18 32.02
C LEU A 250 -12.89 -4.92 32.28
N TYR A 251 -12.94 -5.78 33.29
CA TYR A 251 -14.17 -6.51 33.63
C TYR A 251 -15.34 -5.58 33.99
N HIS A 252 -15.06 -4.36 34.48
CA HIS A 252 -16.10 -3.37 34.79
C HIS A 252 -16.86 -2.88 33.55
N LEU A 253 -16.27 -3.00 32.36
CA LEU A 253 -16.93 -2.65 31.10
C LEU A 253 -17.74 -3.82 30.53
N HIS A 254 -17.52 -5.05 30.98
CA HIS A 254 -18.16 -6.22 30.41
C HIS A 254 -19.65 -6.28 30.77
N ASN A 255 -20.52 -6.30 29.76
CA ASN A 255 -21.97 -6.34 29.97
C ASN A 255 -22.69 -7.55 29.34
N LYS A 256 -21.94 -8.48 28.71
CA LYS A 256 -22.44 -9.69 28.04
C LYS A 256 -23.48 -9.42 26.93
N LYS A 257 -23.60 -8.18 26.47
CA LYS A 257 -24.49 -7.75 25.39
C LYS A 257 -23.66 -7.24 24.22
N ASP A 258 -23.46 -5.93 24.15
CA ASP A 258 -22.72 -5.24 23.09
C ASP A 258 -21.24 -4.97 23.47
N ILE A 259 -20.86 -5.13 24.74
CA ILE A 259 -19.49 -4.92 25.23
C ILE A 259 -18.94 -6.20 25.87
N ILE A 260 -17.96 -6.80 25.20
CA ILE A 260 -17.34 -8.07 25.58
C ILE A 260 -15.91 -7.83 26.04
N MET A 261 -15.64 -7.87 27.35
CA MET A 261 -14.29 -7.80 27.91
C MET A 261 -13.99 -9.10 28.63
N VAL A 262 -13.37 -10.05 27.93
CA VAL A 262 -13.05 -11.37 28.48
C VAL A 262 -11.56 -11.53 28.65
N THR A 263 -11.14 -12.00 29.83
CA THR A 263 -9.71 -12.09 30.17
C THR A 263 -9.33 -13.49 30.65
N THR A 264 -8.08 -13.90 30.46
CA THR A 264 -7.54 -15.13 31.05
C THR A 264 -6.33 -14.82 31.92
N CYS A 265 -6.24 -15.44 33.10
CA CYS A 265 -5.05 -15.34 33.93
C CYS A 265 -4.01 -16.44 33.65
N ARG A 266 -4.26 -17.31 32.66
CA ARG A 266 -3.31 -18.35 32.22
C ARG A 266 -2.09 -17.70 31.55
N HIS A 267 -1.06 -17.39 32.34
CA HIS A 267 0.16 -16.72 31.86
C HIS A 267 1.46 -17.28 32.46
N GLY A 268 2.28 -17.91 31.62
CA GLY A 268 3.54 -18.54 32.04
C GLY A 268 3.30 -19.93 32.66
N LYS A 269 4.39 -20.61 33.05
CA LYS A 269 4.30 -21.97 33.62
C LYS A 269 3.74 -21.97 35.05
N SER A 270 4.00 -20.91 35.81
CA SER A 270 3.63 -20.74 37.23
C SER A 270 2.34 -19.93 37.45
N TRP A 271 1.45 -19.85 36.46
CA TRP A 271 0.23 -19.03 36.58
C TRP A 271 -0.70 -19.51 37.70
N LYS A 272 -0.70 -20.81 38.01
CA LYS A 272 -1.48 -21.40 39.10
C LYS A 272 -1.03 -20.90 40.47
N ASP A 273 0.27 -20.63 40.62
CA ASP A 273 0.87 -20.17 41.87
C ASP A 273 0.48 -18.71 42.17
N MET A 274 0.14 -17.96 41.12
CA MET A 274 -0.20 -16.53 41.16
C MET A 274 -1.68 -16.27 40.85
N LYS A 275 -2.51 -17.31 41.01
CA LYS A 275 -3.94 -17.27 40.73
C LYS A 275 -4.68 -16.54 41.86
N ASP A 276 -5.53 -15.58 41.51
CA ASP A 276 -6.46 -14.93 42.45
C ASP A 276 -7.86 -15.58 42.43
N GLU A 277 -8.77 -15.08 43.25
CA GLU A 277 -10.12 -15.65 43.39
C GLU A 277 -10.96 -15.54 42.10
N ARG A 278 -10.75 -14.49 41.28
CA ARG A 278 -11.53 -14.25 40.04
C ARG A 278 -11.06 -15.08 38.84
N CYS A 279 -9.85 -15.64 38.90
CA CYS A 279 -9.25 -16.38 37.79
C CYS A 279 -10.13 -17.48 37.18
N ASP A 280 -10.87 -18.25 37.98
CA ASP A 280 -11.69 -19.35 37.44
C ASP A 280 -12.87 -18.83 36.63
N GLU A 281 -13.53 -17.78 37.12
CA GLU A 281 -14.63 -17.12 36.43
C GLU A 281 -14.15 -16.42 35.15
N ASP A 282 -13.04 -15.70 35.24
CA ASP A 282 -12.37 -15.06 34.09
C ASP A 282 -12.10 -16.10 32.98
N ASN A 283 -11.49 -17.23 33.34
CA ASN A 283 -11.18 -18.31 32.39
C ASN A 283 -12.46 -18.95 31.80
N LYS A 284 -13.49 -19.17 32.61
CA LYS A 284 -14.76 -19.73 32.13
C LYS A 284 -15.45 -18.81 31.12
N GLU A 285 -15.46 -17.50 31.35
CA GLU A 285 -16.01 -16.54 30.40
C GLU A 285 -15.11 -16.40 29.15
N TYR A 286 -13.78 -16.43 29.32
CA TYR A 286 -12.82 -16.39 28.23
C TYR A 286 -12.99 -17.53 27.23
N ASP A 287 -13.24 -18.74 27.72
CA ASP A 287 -13.35 -19.96 26.90
C ASP A 287 -14.67 -19.99 26.07
N LYS A 288 -15.63 -19.08 26.30
CA LYS A 288 -16.91 -19.01 25.54
C LYS A 288 -16.81 -18.33 24.17
N TYR A 289 -15.81 -17.48 23.96
CA TYR A 289 -15.71 -16.66 22.75
C TYR A 289 -14.53 -17.14 21.90
N GLU A 290 -14.68 -17.22 20.60
CA GLU A 290 -13.58 -17.51 19.67
C GLU A 290 -12.94 -16.18 19.23
N TYR A 291 -11.60 -16.12 19.14
CA TYR A 291 -10.88 -14.83 19.07
C TYR A 291 -11.15 -14.10 17.76
N GLU A 292 -10.99 -14.80 16.63
CA GLU A 292 -11.10 -14.19 15.30
C GLU A 292 -12.55 -13.79 15.04
N THR A 293 -13.49 -14.70 15.32
CA THR A 293 -14.93 -14.42 15.24
C THR A 293 -15.33 -13.20 16.08
N LEU A 294 -14.79 -13.06 17.30
CA LEU A 294 -15.10 -11.91 18.15
C LEU A 294 -14.62 -10.59 17.52
N LEU A 295 -13.39 -10.54 17.00
CA LEU A 295 -12.83 -9.36 16.35
C LEU A 295 -13.62 -8.99 15.08
N HIS A 296 -13.90 -9.97 14.21
CA HIS A 296 -14.66 -9.74 12.98
C HIS A 296 -16.11 -9.29 13.23
N ASN A 297 -16.71 -9.69 14.34
CA ASN A 297 -18.07 -9.32 14.72
C ASN A 297 -18.15 -8.09 15.63
N SER A 298 -17.04 -7.35 15.79
CA SER A 298 -16.97 -6.15 16.62
C SER A 298 -16.76 -4.89 15.77
N THR A 299 -17.38 -3.78 16.19
CA THR A 299 -17.16 -2.46 15.56
C THR A 299 -15.84 -1.85 16.03
N PHE A 300 -15.60 -1.89 17.33
CA PHE A 300 -14.42 -1.36 17.99
C PHE A 300 -13.69 -2.47 18.76
N CYS A 301 -12.36 -2.41 18.76
CA CYS A 301 -11.51 -3.35 19.49
C CYS A 301 -10.64 -2.59 20.47
N LEU A 302 -10.75 -2.91 21.76
CA LEU A 302 -9.93 -2.27 22.77
C LEU A 302 -8.48 -2.77 22.65
N VAL A 303 -7.53 -1.86 22.60
CA VAL A 303 -6.09 -2.13 22.53
C VAL A 303 -5.42 -1.58 23.80
N PRO A 304 -5.55 -2.28 24.94
CA PRO A 304 -4.93 -1.87 26.18
C PRO A 304 -3.45 -2.25 26.23
N ARG A 305 -2.69 -1.44 26.97
CA ARG A 305 -1.28 -1.69 27.31
C ARG A 305 -1.05 -3.14 27.77
N GLY A 306 0.07 -3.70 27.32
CA GLY A 306 0.55 -5.02 27.74
C GLY A 306 1.58 -4.91 28.87
N ARG A 307 2.53 -5.86 28.88
CA ARG A 307 3.79 -5.68 29.64
C ARG A 307 4.68 -4.58 29.03
N ARG A 308 4.46 -4.27 27.75
CA ARG A 308 5.05 -3.17 26.98
C ARG A 308 3.92 -2.29 26.43
N LEU A 309 4.26 -1.12 25.90
CA LEU A 309 3.29 -0.15 25.38
C LEU A 309 2.47 -0.68 24.19
N GLY A 310 3.12 -1.37 23.24
CA GLY A 310 2.47 -1.95 22.07
C GLY A 310 1.93 -3.36 22.32
N SER A 311 0.92 -3.76 21.54
CA SER A 311 0.33 -5.10 21.56
C SER A 311 0.09 -5.62 20.15
N PHE A 312 0.24 -6.93 19.91
CA PHE A 312 -0.12 -7.57 18.64
C PHE A 312 -1.57 -7.27 18.21
N ARG A 313 -2.46 -7.08 19.19
CA ARG A 313 -3.86 -6.72 18.97
C ARG A 313 -4.05 -5.45 18.15
N PHE A 314 -3.09 -4.54 18.17
CA PHE A 314 -3.14 -3.38 17.32
C PHE A 314 -3.21 -3.77 15.84
N LEU A 315 -2.32 -4.65 15.38
CA LEU A 315 -2.32 -5.13 14.00
C LEU A 315 -3.54 -6.02 13.70
N GLU A 316 -3.90 -6.91 14.62
CA GLU A 316 -5.05 -7.82 14.45
C GLU A 316 -6.37 -7.03 14.32
N ALA A 317 -6.53 -5.93 15.07
CA ALA A 317 -7.68 -5.05 14.96
C ALA A 317 -7.74 -4.35 13.60
N LEU A 318 -6.59 -3.84 13.11
CA LEU A 318 -6.50 -3.23 11.78
C LEU A 318 -6.83 -4.23 10.68
N GLN A 319 -6.29 -5.44 10.72
CA GLN A 319 -6.58 -6.50 9.76
C GLN A 319 -8.08 -6.82 9.71
N ALA A 320 -8.69 -7.02 10.88
CA ALA A 320 -10.10 -7.39 11.00
C ALA A 320 -11.09 -6.27 10.61
N GLY A 321 -10.62 -5.02 10.41
CA GLY A 321 -11.50 -3.86 10.22
C GLY A 321 -12.23 -3.46 11.50
N CYS A 322 -11.69 -3.84 12.65
CA CYS A 322 -12.21 -3.51 13.96
C CYS A 322 -11.48 -2.27 14.48
N ILE A 323 -12.19 -1.14 14.65
CA ILE A 323 -11.55 0.16 14.90
C ILE A 323 -10.82 0.11 16.26
N PRO A 324 -9.49 0.31 16.28
CA PRO A 324 -8.73 0.23 17.52
C PRO A 324 -9.09 1.39 18.46
N VAL A 325 -9.47 1.04 19.69
CA VAL A 325 -9.61 1.97 20.82
C VAL A 325 -8.38 1.83 21.69
N LEU A 326 -7.46 2.78 21.58
CA LEU A 326 -6.16 2.77 22.21
C LEU A 326 -6.27 3.12 23.70
N LEU A 327 -5.73 2.25 24.54
CA LEU A 327 -5.67 2.45 25.99
C LEU A 327 -4.24 2.16 26.46
N SER A 328 -3.30 2.97 25.97
CA SER A 328 -1.86 2.87 26.22
C SER A 328 -1.24 4.27 26.15
N ASN A 329 -1.20 4.96 27.29
CA ASN A 329 -0.74 6.35 27.34
C ASN A 329 0.75 6.45 26.95
N SER A 330 1.16 7.55 26.30
CA SER A 330 2.55 7.81 25.86
C SER A 330 3.14 6.80 24.87
N TRP A 331 2.30 6.00 24.18
CA TRP A 331 2.77 5.10 23.14
C TRP A 331 2.95 5.85 21.82
N ALA A 332 4.19 5.91 21.33
CA ALA A 332 4.46 6.37 19.97
C ALA A 332 3.94 5.32 18.98
N LEU A 333 2.82 5.60 18.33
CA LEU A 333 2.20 4.66 17.39
C LEU A 333 3.10 4.38 16.18
N PRO A 334 2.94 3.21 15.53
CA PRO A 334 3.74 2.85 14.36
C PRO A 334 3.64 3.92 13.28
N PHE A 335 4.79 4.38 12.80
CA PHE A 335 4.94 5.39 11.76
C PHE A 335 4.13 6.69 11.99
N SER A 336 3.90 7.08 13.26
CA SER A 336 3.08 8.24 13.63
C SER A 336 3.55 9.59 13.06
N GLN A 337 4.79 9.65 12.59
CA GLN A 337 5.35 10.81 11.89
C GLN A 337 4.78 11.04 10.48
N VAL A 338 4.25 10.00 9.82
CA VAL A 338 3.67 10.08 8.47
C VAL A 338 2.22 9.59 8.44
N ILE A 339 1.84 8.69 9.35
CA ILE A 339 0.47 8.21 9.49
C ILE A 339 -0.31 9.07 10.50
N ASN A 340 -1.43 9.64 10.05
CA ASN A 340 -2.37 10.35 10.90
C ASN A 340 -3.36 9.38 11.55
N TRP A 341 -3.02 8.92 12.76
CA TRP A 341 -3.82 7.95 13.50
C TRP A 341 -5.21 8.47 13.95
N ASN A 342 -5.46 9.78 13.95
CA ASN A 342 -6.81 10.33 14.23
C ASN A 342 -7.84 9.96 13.14
N LYS A 343 -7.36 9.49 11.99
CA LYS A 343 -8.19 8.98 10.90
C LYS A 343 -8.47 7.47 11.00
N ALA A 344 -7.82 6.73 11.89
CA ALA A 344 -7.94 5.25 11.95
C ALA A 344 -8.15 4.68 13.36
N ALA A 345 -7.90 5.44 14.42
CA ALA A 345 -7.96 4.97 15.79
C ALA A 345 -8.70 5.97 16.70
N VAL A 346 -9.26 5.45 17.80
CA VAL A 346 -9.86 6.24 18.88
C VAL A 346 -8.91 6.19 20.07
N TRP A 347 -8.54 7.34 20.60
CA TRP A 347 -7.68 7.43 21.79
C TRP A 347 -8.52 7.49 23.06
N ALA A 348 -8.15 6.68 24.06
CA ALA A 348 -8.73 6.71 25.39
C ALA A 348 -7.62 6.80 26.43
N ASP A 349 -7.78 7.73 27.39
CA ASP A 349 -6.87 7.82 28.53
C ASP A 349 -7.06 6.61 29.45
N GLU A 350 -5.96 5.96 29.84
CA GLU A 350 -5.97 4.85 30.80
C GLU A 350 -6.74 5.17 32.09
N ARG A 351 -6.74 6.43 32.52
CA ARG A 351 -7.45 6.92 33.72
C ARG A 351 -8.96 7.04 33.54
N LEU A 352 -9.43 7.11 32.29
CA LEU A 352 -10.84 7.35 31.93
C LEU A 352 -11.49 6.11 31.30
N LEU A 353 -11.01 4.91 31.64
CA LEU A 353 -11.51 3.64 31.10
C LEU A 353 -13.05 3.53 31.10
N LEU A 354 -13.71 3.96 32.18
CA LEU A 354 -15.16 3.87 32.33
C LEU A 354 -15.95 4.81 31.39
N GLN A 355 -15.30 5.81 30.79
CA GLN A 355 -15.92 6.73 29.83
C GLN A 355 -15.89 6.19 28.40
N VAL A 356 -15.04 5.19 28.10
CA VAL A 356 -14.88 4.63 26.75
C VAL A 356 -16.22 4.23 26.11
N PRO A 357 -17.14 3.51 26.79
CA PRO A 357 -18.44 3.15 26.21
C PRO A 357 -19.27 4.36 25.78
N HIS A 358 -19.20 5.47 26.53
CA HIS A 358 -19.94 6.68 26.20
C HIS A 358 -19.36 7.35 24.95
N VAL A 359 -18.03 7.46 24.87
CA VAL A 359 -17.32 8.06 23.73
C VAL A 359 -17.67 7.33 22.43
N ILE A 360 -17.49 6.01 22.39
CA ILE A 360 -17.71 5.22 21.16
C ILE A 360 -19.19 5.17 20.73
N ARG A 361 -20.13 5.21 21.68
CA ARG A 361 -21.59 5.26 21.38
C ARG A 361 -22.01 6.59 20.78
N SER A 362 -21.29 7.67 21.06
CA SER A 362 -21.59 9.00 20.51
C SER A 362 -21.10 9.19 19.06
N MET A 363 -20.35 8.23 18.52
CA MET A 363 -19.77 8.34 17.17
C MET A 363 -20.82 8.08 16.09
N THR A 364 -20.84 8.96 15.08
CA THR A 364 -21.76 8.83 13.94
C THR A 364 -21.39 7.64 13.04
N PRO A 365 -22.37 7.00 12.38
CA PRO A 365 -22.11 5.92 11.43
C PRO A 365 -21.11 6.31 10.33
N ASN A 366 -21.19 7.56 9.83
CA ASN A 366 -20.27 8.09 8.82
C ASN A 366 -18.82 8.11 9.33
N LYS A 367 -18.60 8.57 10.57
CA LYS A 367 -17.26 8.58 11.16
C LYS A 367 -16.74 7.16 11.39
N ILE A 368 -17.59 6.23 11.81
CA ILE A 368 -17.23 4.81 11.96
C ILE A 368 -16.81 4.21 10.62
N LEU A 369 -17.56 4.47 9.55
CA LEU A 369 -17.20 4.01 8.21
C LEU A 369 -15.83 4.55 7.76
N GLN A 370 -15.59 5.86 7.94
CA GLN A 370 -14.31 6.49 7.60
C GLN A 370 -13.14 5.88 8.37
N LEU A 371 -13.27 5.73 9.69
CA LEU A 371 -12.22 5.10 10.52
C LEU A 371 -11.94 3.69 10.05
N ARG A 372 -12.98 2.88 9.81
CA ARG A 372 -12.84 1.50 9.33
C ARG A 372 -12.13 1.43 7.98
N GLN A 373 -12.56 2.23 7.00
CA GLN A 373 -11.90 2.27 5.70
C GLN A 373 -10.43 2.63 5.82
N GLN A 374 -10.09 3.62 6.66
CA GLN A 374 -8.72 3.99 6.91
C GLN A 374 -7.91 2.84 7.53
N THR A 375 -8.47 2.08 8.47
CA THR A 375 -7.77 0.93 9.06
C THR A 375 -7.37 -0.10 8.01
N GLN A 376 -8.24 -0.35 7.03
CA GLN A 376 -7.98 -1.31 5.95
C GLN A 376 -6.93 -0.78 4.97
N ILE A 377 -7.00 0.51 4.60
CA ILE A 377 -5.97 1.15 3.77
C ILE A 377 -4.60 1.02 4.44
N LEU A 378 -4.49 1.41 5.72
CA LEU A 378 -3.22 1.36 6.43
C LEU A 378 -2.71 -0.08 6.59
N TRP A 379 -3.59 -1.04 6.87
CA TRP A 379 -3.24 -2.46 6.91
C TRP A 379 -2.65 -2.93 5.58
N ASP A 380 -3.40 -2.73 4.49
CA ASP A 380 -3.04 -3.20 3.16
C ASP A 380 -1.81 -2.47 2.60
N ARG A 381 -1.49 -1.25 3.02
CA ARG A 381 -0.33 -0.50 2.49
C ARG A 381 0.93 -0.67 3.30
N TYR A 382 0.85 -0.70 4.62
CA TYR A 382 2.04 -0.58 5.48
C TYR A 382 2.26 -1.74 6.44
N PHE A 383 1.23 -2.54 6.74
CA PHE A 383 1.30 -3.48 7.86
C PHE A 383 1.07 -4.95 7.50
N SER A 384 0.50 -5.27 6.35
CA SER A 384 0.12 -6.65 6.03
C SER A 384 1.30 -7.62 5.88
N SER A 385 2.54 -7.15 5.71
CA SER A 385 3.74 -7.99 5.67
C SER A 385 4.96 -7.32 6.29
N ILE A 386 5.97 -8.12 6.65
CA ILE A 386 7.27 -7.60 7.12
C ILE A 386 7.94 -6.74 6.05
N GLU A 387 7.82 -7.12 4.77
CA GLU A 387 8.33 -6.34 3.63
C GLU A 387 7.80 -4.91 3.62
N LYS A 388 6.49 -4.72 3.81
CA LYS A 388 5.88 -3.39 3.86
C LYS A 388 6.37 -2.57 5.05
N ILE A 389 6.52 -3.20 6.21
CA ILE A 389 7.03 -2.53 7.42
C ILE A 389 8.47 -2.05 7.19
N VAL A 390 9.30 -2.89 6.58
CA VAL A 390 10.70 -2.58 6.26
C VAL A 390 10.78 -1.45 5.21
N PHE A 391 10.06 -1.57 4.10
CA PHE A 391 10.07 -0.54 3.05
C PHE A 391 9.49 0.79 3.54
N THR A 392 8.46 0.77 4.39
CA THR A 392 7.94 1.98 5.03
C THR A 392 9.00 2.65 5.90
N THR A 393 9.73 1.85 6.69
CA THR A 393 10.83 2.35 7.53
C THR A 393 11.92 3.00 6.67
N LEU A 394 12.31 2.35 5.56
CA LEU A 394 13.34 2.86 4.66
C LEU A 394 12.92 4.12 3.91
N GLU A 395 11.68 4.16 3.42
CA GLU A 395 11.15 5.32 2.69
C GLU A 395 11.04 6.54 3.60
N ILE A 396 10.60 6.34 4.86
CA ILE A 396 10.66 7.36 5.90
C ILE A 396 12.09 7.92 6.09
N ILE A 397 13.12 7.06 6.07
CA ILE A 397 14.51 7.52 6.21
C ILE A 397 14.94 8.26 4.95
N ARG A 398 14.54 7.79 3.76
CA ARG A 398 14.85 8.42 2.48
C ARG A 398 14.30 9.84 2.40
N GLU A 399 13.05 10.07 2.79
CA GLU A 399 12.42 11.41 2.80
C GLU A 399 13.15 12.43 3.69
N ARG A 400 13.90 11.98 4.70
CA ARG A 400 14.68 12.86 5.59
C ARG A 400 15.98 13.35 4.94
N LEU A 401 16.35 12.88 3.75
CA LEU A 401 17.59 13.24 3.08
C LEU A 401 17.45 14.54 2.27
N PRO A 402 18.39 15.50 2.36
CA PRO A 402 18.23 16.85 1.75
C PRO A 402 18.00 16.92 0.24
N LYS A 403 18.41 15.90 -0.52
CA LYS A 403 18.30 15.85 -2.00
C LYS A 403 17.19 14.91 -2.49
N GLN A 404 16.49 14.25 -1.57
CA GLN A 404 15.40 13.35 -1.92
C GLN A 404 14.09 14.14 -1.94
N PRO A 405 13.19 13.84 -2.88
CA PRO A 405 11.88 14.47 -2.88
C PRO A 405 11.10 14.04 -1.63
N VAL A 406 10.37 14.98 -1.04
CA VAL A 406 9.49 14.73 0.11
C VAL A 406 8.07 14.56 -0.42
N GLN A 407 7.42 13.45 -0.07
CA GLN A 407 6.03 13.23 -0.48
C GLN A 407 5.08 14.10 0.35
N ASP A 408 3.94 14.46 -0.23
CA ASP A 408 2.86 15.05 0.56
C ASP A 408 2.39 14.04 1.63
N GLY A 409 2.20 14.50 2.86
CA GLY A 409 1.64 13.69 3.95
C GLY A 409 0.24 13.15 3.63
N THR A 410 -0.47 13.69 2.64
CA THR A 410 -1.71 13.10 2.11
C THR A 410 -1.48 11.73 1.47
N VAL A 411 -0.38 11.53 0.73
CA VAL A 411 -0.04 10.28 0.05
C VAL A 411 0.13 9.14 1.05
N TRP A 412 0.76 9.40 2.20
CA TRP A 412 0.92 8.44 3.29
C TRP A 412 -0.39 7.96 3.91
N ASN A 413 -1.47 8.72 3.74
CA ASN A 413 -2.75 8.48 4.38
C ASN A 413 -3.87 8.18 3.39
N ASN A 414 -3.57 8.14 2.09
CA ASN A 414 -4.54 7.90 1.03
C ASN A 414 -4.15 6.68 0.20
N PHE A 415 -5.11 6.17 -0.55
CA PHE A 415 -4.85 5.13 -1.54
C PHE A 415 -4.18 5.77 -2.78
N PRO A 416 -3.15 5.15 -3.38
CA PRO A 416 -2.63 3.79 -3.14
C PRO A 416 -1.46 3.73 -2.13
N GLY A 417 -1.07 4.83 -1.52
CA GLY A 417 -0.02 4.91 -0.51
C GLY A 417 1.39 5.15 -1.06
N ALA A 418 2.23 5.73 -0.22
CA ALA A 418 3.60 6.16 -0.52
C ALA A 418 4.54 5.11 -1.13
N LEU A 419 4.37 3.82 -0.84
CA LEU A 419 5.26 2.75 -1.35
C LEU A 419 5.13 2.49 -2.85
N VAL A 420 4.08 2.99 -3.49
CA VAL A 420 3.79 2.81 -4.92
C VAL A 420 3.44 4.14 -5.62
N THR A 421 3.62 5.27 -4.92
CA THR A 421 3.51 6.63 -5.46
C THR A 421 4.90 7.24 -5.42
N LEU A 422 5.67 6.93 -6.46
CA LEU A 422 7.07 7.33 -6.61
C LEU A 422 7.20 8.82 -6.94
N PRO A 423 7.80 9.63 -6.07
CA PRO A 423 7.97 11.06 -6.31
C PRO A 423 8.98 11.37 -7.44
N GLU A 424 9.79 10.40 -7.86
CA GLU A 424 10.70 10.54 -9.00
C GLU A 424 9.98 10.64 -10.35
N PHE A 425 8.70 10.25 -10.40
CA PHE A 425 7.90 10.33 -11.62
C PHE A 425 7.37 11.74 -11.89
N SER A 426 6.74 12.35 -10.89
CA SER A 426 6.20 13.71 -10.93
C SER A 426 6.00 14.25 -9.52
N ASP A 427 6.15 15.56 -9.37
CA ASP A 427 5.84 16.32 -8.16
C ASP A 427 4.39 16.86 -8.14
N TYR A 428 3.60 16.54 -9.17
CA TYR A 428 2.21 16.98 -9.30
C TYR A 428 1.23 15.80 -9.22
N ASP A 429 0.35 15.81 -8.22
CA ASP A 429 -0.56 14.69 -7.93
C ASP A 429 -1.43 14.29 -9.13
N LYS A 430 -1.86 15.25 -9.95
CA LYS A 430 -2.74 14.98 -11.10
C LYS A 430 -2.06 14.25 -12.26
N ASP A 431 -0.73 14.09 -12.21
CA ASP A 431 0.00 13.24 -13.15
C ASP A 431 -0.10 11.75 -12.79
N PHE A 432 -0.57 11.43 -11.57
CA PHE A 432 -0.79 10.04 -11.16
C PHE A 432 -2.22 9.59 -11.50
N PRO A 433 -2.42 8.33 -11.91
CA PRO A 433 -3.72 7.83 -12.36
C PRO A 433 -4.83 7.88 -11.30
N PHE A 434 -4.47 8.06 -10.03
CA PHE A 434 -5.38 8.03 -8.89
C PHE A 434 -6.04 9.39 -8.63
N TYR A 435 -5.45 10.48 -9.13
CA TYR A 435 -5.87 11.86 -8.84
C TYR A 435 -6.17 12.67 -10.11
N ILE A 436 -6.40 11.99 -11.24
CA ILE A 436 -6.69 12.64 -12.53
C ILE A 436 -8.07 13.28 -12.54
N ASP A 437 -8.11 14.58 -12.83
CA ASP A 437 -9.35 15.27 -13.19
C ASP A 437 -9.84 14.82 -14.57
N LYS A 438 -11.13 14.50 -14.68
CA LYS A 438 -11.76 14.07 -15.93
C LYS A 438 -11.92 15.25 -16.90
N ASN A 439 -10.84 15.67 -17.54
CA ASN A 439 -10.84 16.77 -18.52
C ASN A 439 -11.30 16.29 -19.91
N GLU A 440 -12.08 17.11 -20.62
CA GLU A 440 -12.54 16.79 -21.97
C GLU A 440 -11.38 16.75 -22.98
N ASN A 441 -10.35 17.58 -22.80
CA ASN A 441 -9.23 17.75 -23.74
C ASN A 441 -8.12 16.69 -23.64
N MET A 442 -8.31 15.61 -22.88
CA MET A 442 -7.33 14.53 -22.80
C MET A 442 -7.21 13.78 -24.13
N GLY A 443 -5.96 13.54 -24.56
CA GLY A 443 -5.63 12.66 -25.68
C GLY A 443 -4.77 11.46 -25.25
N PHE A 444 -4.36 10.65 -26.21
CA PHE A 444 -3.52 9.47 -25.97
C PHE A 444 -2.36 9.35 -26.97
N THR A 445 -1.30 8.66 -26.55
CA THR A 445 -0.19 8.23 -27.41
C THR A 445 -0.37 6.76 -27.74
N ALA A 446 -0.42 6.43 -29.02
CA ALA A 446 -0.45 5.04 -29.45
C ALA A 446 0.98 4.48 -29.54
N VAL A 447 1.24 3.36 -28.89
CA VAL A 447 2.52 2.64 -28.94
C VAL A 447 2.29 1.31 -29.64
N ILE A 448 2.77 1.18 -30.87
CA ILE A 448 2.64 -0.03 -31.68
C ILE A 448 3.97 -0.76 -31.65
N TYR A 449 3.97 -1.98 -31.09
CA TYR A 449 5.15 -2.83 -31.00
C TYR A 449 5.23 -3.75 -32.22
N CYS A 450 6.33 -3.65 -32.99
CA CYS A 450 6.55 -4.40 -34.21
C CYS A 450 7.75 -5.34 -34.06
N GLN A 451 7.53 -6.65 -34.24
CA GLN A 451 8.56 -7.69 -34.11
C GLN A 451 8.62 -8.65 -35.30
N LEU A 452 7.51 -8.85 -36.00
CA LEU A 452 7.36 -9.82 -37.10
C LEU A 452 8.11 -9.38 -38.36
N GLY A 453 8.45 -8.09 -38.48
CA GLY A 453 9.18 -7.56 -39.63
C GLY A 453 8.45 -7.80 -40.95
N LEU A 454 7.13 -7.69 -40.92
CA LEU A 454 6.26 -7.89 -42.08
C LEU A 454 6.42 -6.73 -43.08
N PRO A 455 6.30 -6.99 -44.40
CA PRO A 455 6.32 -5.92 -45.40
C PRO A 455 5.16 -4.93 -45.19
N LEU A 456 5.49 -3.63 -45.13
CA LEU A 456 4.48 -2.57 -45.05
C LEU A 456 3.93 -2.26 -46.45
N VAL A 457 2.71 -2.74 -46.72
CA VAL A 457 1.94 -2.48 -47.94
C VAL A 457 0.55 -1.99 -47.55
N SER A 458 -0.19 -1.32 -48.44
CA SER A 458 -1.46 -0.65 -48.09
C SER A 458 -2.53 -1.57 -47.50
N ASN A 459 -2.48 -2.88 -47.77
CA ASN A 459 -3.40 -3.88 -47.22
C ASN A 459 -2.82 -4.64 -46.00
N SER A 460 -1.60 -4.33 -45.56
CA SER A 460 -1.02 -4.99 -44.39
C SER A 460 -1.73 -4.57 -43.11
N PRO A 461 -1.83 -5.45 -42.10
CA PRO A 461 -2.46 -5.13 -40.82
C PRO A 461 -1.86 -3.87 -40.17
N LEU A 462 -0.52 -3.75 -40.15
CA LEU A 462 0.16 -2.57 -39.60
C LEU A 462 -0.21 -1.26 -40.33
N TYR A 463 -0.31 -1.26 -41.66
CA TYR A 463 -0.70 -0.06 -42.41
C TYR A 463 -2.13 0.38 -42.08
N ARG A 464 -3.06 -0.59 -42.07
CA ARG A 464 -4.47 -0.34 -41.72
C ARG A 464 -4.61 0.14 -40.28
N LEU A 465 -3.89 -0.47 -39.35
CA LEU A 465 -3.89 -0.11 -37.94
C LEU A 465 -3.41 1.33 -37.72
N VAL A 466 -2.26 1.71 -38.29
CA VAL A 466 -1.73 3.08 -38.17
C VAL A 466 -2.71 4.10 -38.77
N ASN A 467 -3.33 3.78 -39.91
CA ASN A 467 -4.36 4.65 -40.51
C ASN A 467 -5.62 4.77 -39.64
N HIS A 468 -6.10 3.69 -39.02
CA HIS A 468 -7.27 3.73 -38.13
C HIS A 468 -6.99 4.50 -36.83
N VAL A 469 -5.82 4.27 -36.21
CA VAL A 469 -5.37 5.02 -35.04
C VAL A 469 -5.24 6.50 -35.39
N GLY A 470 -4.62 6.82 -36.53
CA GLY A 470 -4.43 8.20 -37.00
C GLY A 470 -5.70 8.98 -37.31
N ARG A 471 -6.85 8.31 -37.45
CA ARG A 471 -8.17 8.93 -37.65
C ARG A 471 -8.93 9.19 -36.35
N SER A 472 -8.44 8.67 -35.22
CA SER A 472 -9.04 8.93 -33.91
C SER A 472 -9.02 10.42 -33.61
N LYS A 473 -10.09 10.95 -33.03
CA LYS A 473 -10.15 12.36 -32.63
C LYS A 473 -9.33 12.67 -31.36
N TYR A 474 -8.86 11.64 -30.66
CA TYR A 474 -8.14 11.78 -29.39
C TYR A 474 -6.66 11.41 -29.50
N VAL A 475 -6.20 10.89 -30.65
CA VAL A 475 -4.79 10.54 -30.80
C VAL A 475 -3.94 11.81 -30.86
N SER A 476 -2.94 11.88 -29.99
CA SER A 476 -1.98 12.99 -29.97
C SER A 476 -0.68 12.62 -30.70
N LYS A 477 -0.30 11.33 -30.71
CA LYS A 477 0.94 10.84 -31.30
C LYS A 477 0.87 9.34 -31.57
N ILE A 478 1.57 8.89 -32.61
CA ILE A 478 1.81 7.48 -32.88
C ILE A 478 3.31 7.20 -32.75
N LEU A 479 3.65 6.24 -31.90
CA LEU A 479 4.99 5.74 -31.69
C LEU A 479 5.09 4.29 -32.14
N ILE A 480 5.96 4.03 -33.11
CA ILE A 480 6.29 2.68 -33.56
C ILE A 480 7.57 2.25 -32.84
N VAL A 481 7.47 1.21 -32.03
CA VAL A 481 8.61 0.54 -31.40
C VAL A 481 9.03 -0.62 -32.31
N TRP A 482 10.04 -0.37 -33.13
CA TRP A 482 10.51 -1.30 -34.15
C TRP A 482 11.54 -2.27 -33.59
N SER A 483 11.07 -3.37 -33.02
CA SER A 483 11.89 -4.46 -32.46
C SER A 483 12.04 -5.60 -33.47
N SER A 484 12.62 -5.30 -34.63
CA SER A 484 13.00 -6.29 -35.65
C SER A 484 14.42 -6.06 -36.13
N GLU A 485 15.13 -7.14 -36.46
CA GLU A 485 16.45 -7.06 -37.10
C GLU A 485 16.39 -6.39 -38.47
N LYS A 486 15.24 -6.46 -39.15
CA LYS A 486 15.02 -5.78 -40.42
C LYS A 486 14.95 -4.28 -40.20
N ARG A 487 15.53 -3.50 -41.11
CA ARG A 487 15.48 -2.03 -41.03
C ARG A 487 14.03 -1.52 -41.15
N PRO A 488 13.67 -0.46 -40.40
CA PRO A 488 12.38 0.19 -40.54
C PRO A 488 12.14 0.68 -41.97
N VAL A 489 10.87 0.67 -42.36
CA VAL A 489 10.42 1.10 -43.67
C VAL A 489 10.59 2.62 -43.81
N SER A 490 11.01 3.10 -44.99
CA SER A 490 11.12 4.53 -45.28
C SER A 490 9.81 5.29 -45.00
N LYS A 491 9.94 6.53 -44.50
CA LYS A 491 8.79 7.37 -44.09
C LYS A 491 7.70 7.51 -45.16
N ASN A 492 8.08 7.51 -46.44
CA ASN A 492 7.17 7.69 -47.56
C ASN A 492 6.20 6.51 -47.79
N ARG A 493 6.45 5.34 -47.19
CA ARG A 493 5.59 4.15 -47.33
C ARG A 493 4.55 4.02 -46.21
N TRP A 494 4.58 4.90 -45.21
CA TRP A 494 3.58 4.93 -44.14
C TRP A 494 2.30 5.62 -44.62
N PRO A 495 1.13 5.32 -44.02
CA PRO A 495 -0.12 5.98 -44.39
C PRO A 495 -0.03 7.50 -44.20
N GLY A 496 -0.72 8.25 -45.07
CA GLY A 496 -0.87 9.70 -44.90
C GLY A 496 -1.71 10.00 -43.67
N LEU A 497 -1.08 10.58 -42.64
CA LEU A 497 -1.72 10.95 -41.38
C LEU A 497 -2.14 12.42 -41.38
N PRO A 498 -3.14 12.80 -40.59
CA PRO A 498 -3.47 14.21 -40.36
C PRO A 498 -2.26 14.99 -39.84
N LEU A 499 -2.12 16.27 -40.22
CA LEU A 499 -0.95 17.09 -39.85
C LEU A 499 -0.70 17.19 -38.34
N HIS A 500 -1.75 17.07 -37.52
CA HIS A 500 -1.65 17.16 -36.06
C HIS A 500 -1.20 15.85 -35.39
N VAL A 501 -1.08 14.73 -36.12
CA VAL A 501 -0.72 13.41 -35.58
C VAL A 501 0.70 13.03 -36.03
N PRO A 502 1.75 13.38 -35.24
CA PRO A 502 3.11 12.98 -35.55
C PRO A 502 3.29 11.45 -35.43
N LEU A 503 4.03 10.88 -36.39
CA LEU A 503 4.48 9.48 -36.39
C LEU A 503 5.98 9.41 -36.11
N HIS A 504 6.34 8.81 -34.98
CA HIS A 504 7.73 8.55 -34.59
C HIS A 504 8.03 7.06 -34.70
N ILE A 505 9.20 6.73 -35.23
CA ILE A 505 9.67 5.35 -35.34
C ILE A 505 10.95 5.27 -34.52
N ILE A 506 10.89 4.54 -33.42
CA ILE A 506 12.05 4.24 -32.58
C ILE A 506 12.51 2.84 -32.94
N GLN A 507 13.76 2.73 -33.36
CA GLN A 507 14.45 1.45 -33.39
C GLN A 507 15.36 1.42 -32.16
N PRO A 508 14.99 0.70 -31.09
CA PRO A 508 15.84 0.56 -29.92
C PRO A 508 17.20 0.05 -30.38
N SER A 509 18.26 0.79 -30.08
CA SER A 509 19.59 0.53 -30.61
C SER A 509 20.10 -0.84 -30.13
N VAL A 510 20.67 -1.61 -31.05
CA VAL A 510 21.63 -2.68 -30.73
C VAL A 510 22.86 -2.11 -30.00
N ASN A 511 23.10 -0.79 -30.09
CA ASN A 511 24.28 -0.07 -29.59
C ASN A 511 23.95 1.24 -28.83
N ALA A 512 23.31 1.19 -27.66
CA ALA A 512 23.30 2.33 -26.71
C ALA A 512 23.99 1.95 -25.39
N ASN A 513 25.30 2.15 -25.38
CA ASN A 513 26.16 2.50 -24.25
C ASN A 513 25.69 2.17 -22.82
N SER A 514 26.01 0.97 -22.35
CA SER A 514 26.72 0.77 -21.07
C SER A 514 27.34 -0.64 -21.01
N GLY A 515 28.66 -0.74 -21.29
CA GLY A 515 29.48 -1.91 -20.96
C GLY A 515 29.19 -3.23 -21.71
N ASN A 516 30.05 -3.58 -22.67
CA ASN A 516 30.42 -4.93 -23.15
C ASN A 516 29.38 -6.08 -23.32
N GLU A 517 28.07 -5.86 -23.24
CA GLU A 517 27.06 -6.85 -23.64
C GLU A 517 26.09 -6.24 -24.67
N PRO A 518 25.83 -6.92 -25.80
CA PRO A 518 24.80 -6.48 -26.74
C PRO A 518 23.44 -6.51 -26.03
N THR A 519 22.76 -5.38 -25.93
CA THR A 519 21.40 -5.28 -25.40
C THR A 519 20.48 -6.21 -26.21
N LYS A 520 20.11 -7.35 -25.62
CA LYS A 520 19.20 -8.32 -26.21
C LYS A 520 17.84 -7.65 -26.44
N MET A 521 17.26 -7.81 -27.63
CA MET A 521 15.92 -7.33 -27.93
C MET A 521 14.94 -7.97 -26.93
N SER A 522 14.14 -7.14 -26.26
CA SER A 522 13.20 -7.56 -25.21
C SER A 522 11.81 -7.06 -25.55
N ILE A 523 10.82 -7.94 -25.41
CA ILE A 523 9.39 -7.60 -25.57
C ILE A 523 8.93 -6.48 -24.62
N SER A 524 9.66 -6.26 -23.51
CA SER A 524 9.38 -5.17 -22.56
C SER A 524 9.69 -3.77 -23.10
N GLN A 525 10.36 -3.64 -24.25
CA GLN A 525 10.68 -2.33 -24.86
C GLN A 525 9.44 -1.45 -25.06
N ARG A 526 8.27 -2.06 -25.32
CA ARG A 526 6.99 -1.33 -25.43
C ARG A 526 6.59 -0.56 -24.17
N PHE A 527 7.16 -0.89 -23.00
CA PHE A 527 6.89 -0.28 -21.71
C PHE A 527 7.99 0.68 -21.25
N TYR A 528 8.98 0.99 -22.09
CA TYR A 528 10.04 1.93 -21.73
C TYR A 528 9.50 3.37 -21.63
N ASN A 529 10.15 4.18 -20.78
CA ASN A 529 9.82 5.58 -20.57
C ASN A 529 10.35 6.46 -21.73
N TYR A 530 9.79 6.28 -22.93
CA TYR A 530 10.16 7.08 -24.11
C TYR A 530 9.76 8.54 -23.91
N LYS A 531 10.68 9.47 -24.23
CA LYS A 531 10.47 10.92 -24.10
C LYS A 531 9.33 11.43 -24.97
N GLU A 532 9.00 10.69 -26.03
CA GLU A 532 7.91 10.97 -26.95
C GLU A 532 6.53 10.77 -26.30
N ILE A 533 6.42 9.96 -25.25
CA ILE A 533 5.16 9.69 -24.54
C ILE A 533 4.91 10.80 -23.52
N GLN A 534 4.05 11.76 -23.89
CA GLN A 534 3.71 12.93 -23.07
C GLN A 534 2.27 12.92 -22.57
N THR A 535 1.43 12.02 -23.09
CA THR A 535 0.03 11.88 -22.71
C THR A 535 -0.12 10.92 -21.54
N GLU A 536 -1.08 11.18 -20.65
CA GLU A 536 -1.39 10.29 -19.54
C GLU A 536 -1.82 8.89 -19.99
N ALA A 537 -2.60 8.81 -21.07
CA ALA A 537 -3.05 7.55 -21.64
C ALA A 537 -2.06 7.01 -22.68
N ILE A 538 -1.75 5.72 -22.57
CA ILE A 538 -1.04 4.95 -23.59
C ILE A 538 -2.02 3.94 -24.19
N LEU A 539 -2.20 3.97 -25.51
CA LEU A 539 -2.81 2.87 -26.26
C LEU A 539 -1.70 1.94 -26.74
N SER A 540 -1.51 0.81 -26.06
CA SER A 540 -0.50 -0.16 -26.47
C SER A 540 -1.12 -1.19 -27.41
N LEU A 541 -0.44 -1.45 -28.53
CA LEU A 541 -0.94 -2.26 -29.64
C LEU A 541 0.14 -3.22 -30.17
N ASP A 542 -0.26 -4.44 -30.53
CA ASP A 542 0.55 -5.33 -31.37
C ASP A 542 0.36 -4.96 -32.84
N GLU A 543 1.37 -5.17 -33.68
CA GLU A 543 1.33 -4.83 -35.12
C GLU A 543 0.27 -5.59 -35.94
N ASP A 544 -0.25 -6.72 -35.42
CA ASP A 544 -1.29 -7.57 -36.03
C ASP A 544 -2.71 -7.29 -35.51
N THR A 545 -2.86 -6.23 -34.71
CA THR A 545 -4.14 -5.85 -34.10
C THR A 545 -5.10 -5.30 -35.16
N VAL A 546 -6.34 -5.79 -35.15
CA VAL A 546 -7.40 -5.33 -36.06
C VAL A 546 -8.46 -4.57 -35.26
N LEU A 547 -8.30 -3.24 -35.17
CA LEU A 547 -9.26 -2.34 -34.53
C LEU A 547 -9.69 -1.24 -35.49
N THR A 548 -10.95 -0.84 -35.37
CA THR A 548 -11.52 0.33 -36.05
C THR A 548 -11.31 1.59 -35.22
N THR A 549 -11.39 2.76 -35.87
CA THR A 549 -11.31 4.06 -35.19
C THR A 549 -12.39 4.23 -34.12
N ASP A 550 -13.62 3.76 -34.38
CA ASP A 550 -14.74 3.86 -33.42
C ASP A 550 -14.49 3.02 -32.16
N GLU A 551 -13.89 1.84 -32.29
CA GLU A 551 -13.53 0.98 -31.16
C GLU A 551 -12.45 1.65 -30.31
N ILE A 552 -11.43 2.22 -30.95
CA ILE A 552 -10.35 2.96 -30.27
C ILE A 552 -10.92 4.14 -29.49
N ASP A 553 -11.76 4.96 -30.12
CA ASP A 553 -12.38 6.13 -29.49
C ASP A 553 -13.27 5.72 -28.30
N PHE A 554 -14.05 4.65 -28.45
CA PHE A 554 -14.89 4.14 -27.37
C PHE A 554 -14.05 3.63 -26.19
N ALA A 555 -13.02 2.82 -26.45
CA ALA A 555 -12.14 2.29 -25.41
C ALA A 555 -11.40 3.42 -24.66
N PHE A 556 -11.00 4.49 -25.37
CA PHE A 556 -10.43 5.67 -24.73
C PHE A 556 -11.43 6.39 -23.81
N ILE A 557 -12.68 6.58 -24.25
CA ILE A 557 -13.74 7.18 -23.43
C ILE A 557 -13.99 6.34 -22.17
N VAL A 558 -13.99 5.01 -22.29
CA VAL A 558 -14.09 4.11 -21.14
C VAL A 558 -12.88 4.27 -20.22
N TRP A 559 -11.67 4.31 -20.76
CA TRP A 559 -10.45 4.51 -19.99
C TRP A 559 -10.45 5.84 -19.21
N LYS A 560 -10.98 6.93 -19.78
CA LYS A 560 -11.13 8.21 -19.05
C LYS A 560 -12.00 8.12 -17.80
N GLN A 561 -12.88 7.12 -17.70
CA GLN A 561 -13.67 6.87 -16.49
C GLN A 561 -12.91 6.00 -15.46
N PHE A 562 -11.87 5.30 -15.89
CA PHE A 562 -11.09 4.34 -15.12
C PHE A 562 -9.58 4.49 -15.38
N PRO A 563 -9.00 5.69 -15.18
CA PRO A 563 -7.60 5.97 -15.53
C PRO A 563 -6.60 5.09 -14.74
N ASP A 564 -7.00 4.62 -13.57
CA ASP A 564 -6.27 3.71 -12.69
C ASP A 564 -6.30 2.24 -13.14
N ARG A 565 -6.94 1.91 -14.27
CA ARG A 565 -7.10 0.52 -14.71
C ARG A 565 -6.66 0.31 -16.16
N ILE A 566 -6.32 -0.94 -16.44
CA ILE A 566 -6.14 -1.41 -17.82
C ILE A 566 -7.52 -1.58 -18.45
N VAL A 567 -7.75 -0.92 -19.58
CA VAL A 567 -8.99 -1.01 -20.36
C VAL A 567 -8.69 -1.53 -21.75
N GLY A 568 -9.26 -2.66 -22.15
CA GLY A 568 -8.92 -3.25 -23.45
C GLY A 568 -9.79 -4.42 -23.87
N TYR A 569 -9.38 -5.10 -24.93
CA TYR A 569 -10.25 -6.04 -25.66
C TYR A 569 -10.03 -7.51 -25.27
N PRO A 570 -8.78 -8.04 -25.32
CA PRO A 570 -8.57 -9.48 -25.15
C PRO A 570 -8.54 -9.83 -23.67
N GLY A 571 -9.68 -10.32 -23.17
CA GLY A 571 -9.78 -10.89 -21.82
C GLY A 571 -9.11 -12.26 -21.74
N ARG A 572 -8.37 -12.49 -20.65
CA ARG A 572 -7.82 -13.77 -20.22
C ARG A 572 -8.10 -13.94 -18.73
N SER A 573 -7.95 -15.16 -18.22
CA SER A 573 -8.22 -15.45 -16.82
C SER A 573 -7.15 -16.31 -16.17
N HIS A 574 -7.14 -16.30 -14.85
CA HIS A 574 -6.37 -17.20 -14.02
C HIS A 574 -7.32 -18.07 -13.17
N TYR A 575 -6.88 -19.27 -12.82
CA TYR A 575 -7.62 -20.18 -11.95
C TYR A 575 -6.67 -20.93 -11.04
N TRP A 576 -7.17 -21.44 -9.92
CA TRP A 576 -6.41 -22.35 -9.07
C TRP A 576 -6.66 -23.78 -9.55
N ASP A 577 -5.60 -24.54 -9.80
CA ASP A 577 -5.67 -25.97 -10.11
C ASP A 577 -5.36 -26.76 -8.84
N ASP A 578 -6.41 -27.24 -8.16
CA ASP A 578 -6.29 -28.01 -6.91
C ASP A 578 -5.45 -29.29 -7.10
N SER A 579 -5.51 -29.92 -8.27
CA SER A 579 -4.78 -31.18 -8.53
C SER A 579 -3.27 -30.99 -8.54
N LYS A 580 -2.82 -29.81 -8.98
CA LYS A 580 -1.39 -29.45 -9.06
C LYS A 580 -0.95 -28.51 -7.95
N SER A 581 -1.90 -27.95 -7.18
CA SER A 581 -1.64 -26.87 -6.23
C SER A 581 -0.87 -25.70 -6.86
N THR A 582 -1.27 -25.30 -8.07
CA THR A 582 -0.63 -24.20 -8.83
C THR A 582 -1.67 -23.32 -9.52
N TRP A 583 -1.28 -22.09 -9.84
CA TRP A 583 -2.15 -21.16 -10.55
C TRP A 583 -2.13 -21.40 -12.06
N GLY A 584 -3.28 -21.73 -12.63
CA GLY A 584 -3.60 -21.87 -14.05
C GLY A 584 -3.76 -20.56 -14.82
N TYR A 585 -3.24 -20.48 -16.05
CA TYR A 585 -3.59 -19.48 -17.07
C TYR A 585 -4.57 -20.08 -18.08
N THR A 586 -5.60 -19.32 -18.47
CA THR A 586 -6.58 -19.78 -19.47
C THR A 586 -6.94 -18.69 -20.47
N SER A 587 -7.06 -19.12 -21.74
CA SER A 587 -7.63 -18.34 -22.85
C SER A 587 -9.08 -18.70 -23.15
N LYS A 588 -9.68 -19.62 -22.39
CA LYS A 588 -11.08 -20.00 -22.55
C LYS A 588 -11.97 -18.77 -22.38
N TRP A 589 -13.00 -18.68 -23.23
CA TRP A 589 -14.03 -17.65 -23.11
C TRP A 589 -14.93 -18.00 -21.93
N THR A 590 -14.68 -17.36 -20.79
CA THR A 590 -15.45 -17.49 -19.56
C THR A 590 -16.21 -16.20 -19.25
N ASN A 591 -17.17 -16.29 -18.32
CA ASN A 591 -17.95 -15.14 -17.85
C ASN A 591 -17.13 -14.17 -16.99
N ASP A 592 -16.01 -14.64 -16.44
CA ASP A 592 -15.05 -13.88 -15.66
C ASP A 592 -13.71 -13.78 -16.38
N TYR A 593 -13.02 -12.66 -16.17
CA TYR A 593 -11.66 -12.42 -16.64
C TYR A 593 -10.88 -11.70 -15.55
N SER A 594 -9.57 -11.82 -15.57
CA SER A 594 -8.68 -11.16 -14.60
C SER A 594 -7.50 -10.46 -15.24
N ILE A 595 -7.33 -10.64 -16.55
CA ILE A 595 -6.22 -10.12 -17.35
C ILE A 595 -6.82 -9.51 -18.61
N VAL A 596 -6.36 -8.32 -18.98
CA VAL A 596 -6.56 -7.74 -20.31
C VAL A 596 -5.20 -7.61 -20.97
N LEU A 597 -5.01 -8.25 -22.13
CA LEU A 597 -3.70 -8.26 -22.79
C LEU A 597 -3.33 -6.86 -23.29
N THR A 598 -2.12 -6.41 -22.99
CA THR A 598 -1.61 -5.08 -23.36
C THR A 598 -1.35 -4.94 -24.85
N GLY A 599 -1.46 -6.03 -25.63
CA GLY A 599 -1.45 -6.01 -27.08
C GLY A 599 -2.61 -5.22 -27.71
N ALA A 600 -3.65 -4.89 -26.96
CA ALA A 600 -4.61 -3.83 -27.29
C ALA A 600 -5.33 -3.38 -26.03
N ALA A 601 -4.69 -2.47 -25.33
CA ALA A 601 -5.27 -1.88 -24.14
C ALA A 601 -4.77 -0.45 -23.94
N PHE A 602 -5.65 0.34 -23.33
CA PHE A 602 -5.33 1.59 -22.69
C PHE A 602 -4.89 1.35 -21.25
N TYR A 603 -3.83 2.04 -20.84
CA TYR A 603 -3.41 2.14 -19.44
C TYR A 603 -2.65 3.46 -19.23
N HIS A 604 -2.43 3.81 -17.97
CA HIS A 604 -1.75 5.04 -17.61
C HIS A 604 -0.22 4.95 -17.78
N ARG A 605 0.43 5.99 -18.30
CA ARG A 605 1.89 6.03 -18.51
C ARG A 605 2.71 5.78 -17.24
N TYR A 606 2.15 6.13 -16.08
CA TYR A 606 2.77 5.87 -14.78
C TYR A 606 3.12 4.40 -14.57
N TYR A 607 2.34 3.47 -15.14
CA TYR A 607 2.63 2.05 -15.03
C TYR A 607 3.87 1.62 -15.82
N ASN A 608 4.30 2.37 -16.85
CA ASN A 608 5.62 2.15 -17.48
C ASN A 608 6.75 2.50 -16.50
N HIS A 609 6.60 3.60 -15.75
CA HIS A 609 7.58 3.99 -14.75
C HIS A 609 7.69 2.97 -13.62
N LEU A 610 6.56 2.53 -13.05
CA LEU A 610 6.57 1.44 -12.07
C LEU A 610 7.10 0.13 -12.64
N TYR A 611 6.77 -0.19 -13.89
CA TYR A 611 7.28 -1.39 -14.54
C TYR A 611 8.81 -1.35 -14.60
N MET A 612 9.42 -0.23 -14.96
CA MET A 612 10.87 -0.12 -15.14
C MET A 612 11.66 0.09 -13.84
N GLU A 613 11.12 0.87 -12.90
CA GLU A 613 11.89 1.35 -11.72
C GLU A 613 11.53 0.63 -10.42
N TRP A 614 10.31 0.06 -10.30
CA TRP A 614 9.83 -0.52 -9.05
C TRP A 614 9.85 -2.06 -9.03
N LEU A 615 9.63 -2.71 -10.18
CA LEU A 615 9.59 -4.17 -10.24
C LEU A 615 10.96 -4.79 -9.93
N SER A 616 10.94 -5.97 -9.29
CA SER A 616 12.15 -6.72 -9.00
C SER A 616 12.92 -7.08 -10.28
N PRO A 617 14.26 -6.96 -10.31
CA PRO A 617 15.08 -7.42 -11.43
C PRO A 617 14.84 -8.89 -11.81
N LEU A 618 14.40 -9.73 -10.87
CA LEU A 618 14.04 -11.12 -11.14
C LEU A 618 12.81 -11.24 -12.07
N LEU A 619 11.84 -10.33 -11.93
CA LEU A 619 10.63 -10.32 -12.78
C LEU A 619 10.98 -9.91 -14.21
N HIS A 620 11.80 -8.87 -14.36
CA HIS A 620 12.34 -8.45 -15.67
C HIS A 620 13.11 -9.58 -16.35
N LYS A 621 14.04 -10.21 -15.63
CA LYS A 621 14.82 -11.34 -16.15
C LYS A 621 13.93 -12.50 -16.59
N THR A 622 12.85 -12.78 -15.85
CA THR A 622 11.88 -13.84 -16.19
C THR A 622 11.18 -13.54 -17.53
N VAL A 623 10.75 -12.29 -17.75
CA VAL A 623 10.14 -11.85 -19.02
C VAL A 623 11.16 -11.87 -20.15
N GLU A 624 12.39 -11.42 -19.92
CA GLU A 624 13.46 -11.41 -20.93
C GLU A 624 13.91 -12.82 -21.35
N GLN A 625 13.92 -13.77 -20.42
CA GLN A 625 14.28 -15.16 -20.69
C GLN A 625 13.16 -15.90 -21.43
N SER A 626 11.90 -15.66 -21.05
CA SER A 626 10.75 -16.28 -21.70
C SER A 626 10.37 -15.60 -23.03
N GLN A 627 10.77 -14.34 -23.25
CA GLN A 627 10.29 -13.49 -24.35
C GLN A 627 8.75 -13.49 -24.45
N ASN A 628 8.09 -13.50 -23.29
CA ASN A 628 6.65 -13.63 -23.12
C ASN A 628 6.24 -13.02 -21.76
N CYS A 629 4.95 -13.02 -21.47
CA CYS A 629 4.38 -12.72 -20.15
C CYS A 629 4.53 -11.26 -19.68
N GLU A 630 5.00 -10.35 -20.52
CA GLU A 630 5.11 -8.92 -20.21
C GLU A 630 3.72 -8.31 -19.95
N ASP A 631 2.70 -8.78 -20.68
CA ASP A 631 1.30 -8.41 -20.51
C ASP A 631 0.73 -8.91 -19.18
N ILE A 632 1.04 -10.15 -18.79
CA ILE A 632 0.67 -10.73 -17.50
C ILE A 632 1.33 -9.95 -16.37
N LEU A 633 2.64 -9.65 -16.50
CA LEU A 633 3.38 -8.89 -15.49
C LEU A 633 2.81 -7.48 -15.31
N MET A 634 2.44 -6.80 -16.40
CA MET A 634 1.76 -5.50 -16.33
C MET A 634 0.40 -5.60 -15.61
N ASN A 635 -0.39 -6.64 -15.87
CA ASN A 635 -1.66 -6.86 -15.15
C ASN A 635 -1.44 -7.16 -13.66
N PHE A 636 -0.39 -7.92 -13.31
CA PHE A 636 0.02 -8.14 -11.91
C PHE A 636 0.38 -6.83 -11.23
N LEU A 637 1.19 -5.99 -11.87
CA LEU A 637 1.59 -4.68 -11.35
C LEU A 637 0.39 -3.77 -11.12
N VAL A 638 -0.45 -3.56 -12.13
CA VAL A 638 -1.62 -2.66 -12.02
C VAL A 638 -2.60 -3.19 -10.96
N SER A 639 -2.86 -4.50 -10.92
CA SER A 639 -3.75 -5.09 -9.91
C SER A 639 -3.16 -5.03 -8.50
N HIS A 640 -1.84 -5.16 -8.34
CA HIS A 640 -1.15 -5.00 -7.06
C HIS A 640 -1.30 -3.57 -6.52
N VAL A 641 -1.04 -2.59 -7.37
CA VAL A 641 -1.09 -1.16 -7.03
C VAL A 641 -2.52 -0.75 -6.69
N THR A 642 -3.47 -1.12 -7.54
CA THR A 642 -4.84 -0.59 -7.49
C THR A 642 -5.81 -1.46 -6.67
N ARG A 643 -5.48 -2.74 -6.44
CA ARG A 643 -6.42 -3.71 -5.86
C ARG A 643 -7.77 -3.72 -6.60
N ARG A 644 -7.73 -3.50 -7.92
CA ARG A 644 -8.91 -3.50 -8.80
C ARG A 644 -8.66 -4.36 -10.04
N PRO A 645 -9.69 -5.05 -10.56
CA PRO A 645 -9.57 -5.81 -11.80
C PRO A 645 -9.57 -4.89 -13.03
N PRO A 646 -9.02 -5.35 -14.18
CA PRO A 646 -9.07 -4.60 -15.44
C PRO A 646 -10.49 -4.49 -15.99
N VAL A 647 -10.72 -3.60 -16.96
CA VAL A 647 -12.02 -3.39 -17.62
C VAL A 647 -11.98 -3.91 -19.05
N LYS A 648 -12.94 -4.75 -19.42
CA LYS A 648 -13.06 -5.30 -20.77
C LYS A 648 -14.03 -4.49 -21.63
N VAL A 649 -13.66 -4.24 -22.88
CA VAL A 649 -14.53 -3.64 -23.91
C VAL A 649 -14.76 -4.59 -25.09
N THR A 650 -15.85 -4.40 -25.83
CA THR A 650 -16.14 -5.16 -27.06
C THR A 650 -15.23 -4.87 -28.22
N GLN A 651 -14.97 -5.93 -28.99
CA GLN A 651 -14.48 -5.89 -30.36
C GLN A 651 -15.54 -6.48 -31.31
N ARG A 652 -15.67 -5.95 -32.53
CA ARG A 652 -16.51 -6.52 -33.58
C ARG A 652 -15.78 -7.68 -34.28
N LYS A 653 -16.27 -8.91 -34.07
CA LYS A 653 -15.99 -10.17 -34.78
C LYS A 653 -14.57 -10.78 -34.71
N GLN A 654 -13.44 -10.07 -34.85
CA GLN A 654 -12.08 -10.67 -34.75
C GLN A 654 -11.02 -9.66 -34.25
N TYR A 655 -10.15 -10.09 -33.33
CA TYR A 655 -9.13 -9.23 -32.67
C TYR A 655 -7.77 -9.18 -33.37
N LYS A 656 -7.36 -10.33 -33.92
CA LYS A 656 -6.12 -10.53 -34.68
C LYS A 656 -6.51 -11.12 -36.02
N GLU A 657 -5.82 -10.71 -37.07
CA GLU A 657 -5.97 -11.32 -38.39
C GLU A 657 -5.55 -12.79 -38.30
N GLN A 658 -6.37 -13.72 -38.80
CA GLN A 658 -5.98 -15.12 -38.85
C GLN A 658 -4.73 -15.25 -39.70
N ALA A 659 -3.67 -15.82 -39.12
CA ALA A 659 -2.48 -16.19 -39.85
C ALA A 659 -2.89 -16.99 -41.09
N SER A 660 -2.45 -16.55 -42.28
CA SER A 660 -2.56 -17.34 -43.51
C SER A 660 -2.09 -18.77 -43.22
N ALA A 661 -2.72 -19.79 -43.81
CA ALA A 661 -2.31 -21.18 -43.60
C ALA A 661 -0.79 -21.31 -43.84
N GLY A 662 -0.04 -21.58 -42.77
CA GLY A 662 1.44 -21.66 -42.78
C GLY A 662 2.21 -20.47 -42.20
N ALA A 663 1.57 -19.38 -41.75
CA ALA A 663 2.25 -18.28 -41.05
C ALA A 663 2.44 -18.59 -39.55
N TRP A 664 3.68 -18.48 -39.08
CA TRP A 664 4.06 -18.74 -37.68
C TRP A 664 3.44 -17.67 -36.76
N SER A 665 2.67 -18.12 -35.76
CA SER A 665 2.18 -17.30 -34.66
C SER A 665 2.70 -17.88 -33.35
N PRO A 666 3.32 -17.09 -32.46
CA PRO A 666 3.74 -17.57 -31.14
C PRO A 666 2.60 -18.22 -30.35
N TRP A 667 1.35 -17.82 -30.60
CA TRP A 667 0.16 -18.36 -29.92
C TRP A 667 -0.21 -19.78 -30.32
N ASN A 668 0.30 -20.27 -31.45
CA ASN A 668 0.06 -21.64 -31.93
C ASN A 668 1.09 -22.64 -31.38
N ASP A 669 2.10 -22.15 -30.67
CA ASP A 669 3.12 -22.97 -30.01
C ASP A 669 2.56 -23.51 -28.67
N PRO A 670 2.51 -24.84 -28.46
CA PRO A 670 2.11 -25.42 -27.16
C PRO A 670 2.96 -24.89 -25.99
N ASP A 671 4.24 -24.60 -26.22
CA ASP A 671 5.16 -24.10 -25.20
C ASP A 671 4.77 -22.69 -24.74
N HIS A 672 4.11 -21.90 -25.59
CA HIS A 672 3.68 -20.54 -25.25
C HIS A 672 2.70 -20.51 -24.06
N PHE A 673 1.76 -21.47 -23.98
CA PHE A 673 0.84 -21.57 -22.85
C PHE A 673 1.52 -22.09 -21.59
N ILE A 674 2.46 -23.03 -21.72
CA ILE A 674 3.25 -23.58 -20.61
C ILE A 674 4.16 -22.49 -20.02
N GLN A 675 4.76 -21.65 -20.86
CA GLN A 675 5.55 -20.51 -20.43
C GLN A 675 4.71 -19.51 -19.65
N ARG A 676 3.53 -19.11 -20.16
CA ARG A 676 2.62 -18.20 -19.45
C ARG A 676 2.17 -18.72 -18.10
N GLN A 677 1.86 -20.02 -18.02
CA GLN A 677 1.59 -20.73 -16.78
C GLN A 677 2.76 -20.60 -15.79
N THR A 678 3.97 -20.84 -16.27
CA THR A 678 5.19 -20.77 -15.46
C THR A 678 5.44 -19.34 -14.96
N CYS A 679 5.36 -18.34 -15.85
CA CYS A 679 5.47 -16.93 -15.50
C CYS A 679 4.48 -16.54 -14.40
N LEU A 680 3.22 -16.94 -14.55
CA LEU A 680 2.15 -16.59 -13.60
C LEU A 680 2.44 -17.11 -12.19
N ASN A 681 2.95 -18.33 -12.06
CA ASN A 681 3.36 -18.89 -10.77
C ASN A 681 4.62 -18.21 -10.22
N THR A 682 5.62 -17.93 -11.07
CA THR A 682 6.82 -17.19 -10.66
C THR A 682 6.46 -15.79 -10.15
N PHE A 683 5.58 -15.07 -10.85
CA PHE A 683 5.15 -13.74 -10.43
C PHE A 683 4.39 -13.80 -9.10
N ALA A 684 3.45 -14.73 -8.95
CA ALA A 684 2.72 -14.91 -7.69
C ALA A 684 3.68 -15.23 -6.51
N ALA A 685 4.70 -16.05 -6.74
CA ALA A 685 5.71 -16.36 -5.73
C ALA A 685 6.55 -15.12 -5.34
N VAL A 686 6.98 -14.30 -6.30
CA VAL A 686 7.77 -13.10 -6.04
C VAL A 686 6.96 -12.01 -5.31
N PHE A 687 5.70 -11.81 -5.71
CA PHE A 687 4.78 -10.90 -5.01
C PHE A 687 4.33 -11.46 -3.64
N GLY A 688 4.44 -12.78 -3.42
CA GLY A 688 4.01 -13.48 -2.21
C GLY A 688 2.51 -13.78 -2.13
N TYR A 689 1.73 -13.42 -3.15
CA TYR A 689 0.29 -13.67 -3.27
C TYR A 689 -0.16 -13.52 -4.73
N MET A 690 -1.42 -13.87 -5.04
CA MET A 690 -2.01 -13.62 -6.36
C MET A 690 -2.64 -12.21 -6.42
N PRO A 691 -2.06 -11.24 -7.15
CA PRO A 691 -2.62 -9.89 -7.21
C PRO A 691 -3.79 -9.75 -8.18
N LEU A 692 -3.91 -10.67 -9.14
CA LEU A 692 -4.96 -10.60 -10.16
C LEU A 692 -6.34 -10.78 -9.53
N LEU A 693 -7.24 -9.85 -9.83
CA LEU A 693 -8.63 -9.89 -9.39
C LEU A 693 -9.54 -10.21 -10.57
N ARG A 694 -10.57 -11.01 -10.32
CA ARG A 694 -11.57 -11.36 -11.35
C ARG A 694 -12.62 -10.26 -11.46
N SER A 695 -13.13 -10.09 -12.68
CA SER A 695 -14.24 -9.21 -13.03
C SER A 695 -15.11 -9.88 -14.08
N ASN A 696 -16.40 -9.56 -14.03
CA ASN A 696 -17.39 -9.88 -15.06
C ASN A 696 -17.88 -8.60 -15.79
N LEU A 697 -17.29 -7.43 -15.48
CA LEU A 697 -17.67 -6.16 -16.08
C LEU A 697 -17.22 -6.10 -17.54
N ARG A 698 -18.17 -5.85 -18.44
CA ARG A 698 -17.89 -5.58 -19.84
C ARG A 698 -18.67 -4.34 -20.27
N LEU A 699 -17.99 -3.43 -20.95
CA LEU A 699 -18.58 -2.20 -21.45
C LEU A 699 -18.63 -2.22 -22.97
N ASP A 700 -19.84 -2.03 -23.49
CA ASP A 700 -20.13 -2.07 -24.92
C ASP A 700 -20.67 -0.69 -25.35
N PRO A 701 -20.36 -0.22 -26.57
CA PRO A 701 -20.91 1.02 -27.06
C PRO A 701 -22.42 0.88 -27.23
N VAL A 702 -23.20 1.59 -26.40
CA VAL A 702 -24.64 1.73 -26.59
C VAL A 702 -24.83 2.60 -27.81
N LEU A 703 -25.22 1.99 -28.94
CA LEU A 703 -25.50 2.60 -30.25
C LEU A 703 -25.77 4.12 -30.16
N PHE A 704 -24.70 4.91 -30.20
CA PHE A 704 -24.76 6.33 -29.91
C PHE A 704 -25.47 7.02 -31.10
N LYS A 705 -26.69 7.52 -30.86
CA LYS A 705 -27.63 8.19 -31.80
C LYS A 705 -28.58 7.33 -32.67
N ASP A 706 -28.75 6.03 -32.42
CA ASP A 706 -29.74 5.23 -33.18
C ASP A 706 -31.15 5.30 -32.55
N PRO A 707 -32.24 5.46 -33.34
CA PRO A 707 -33.62 5.42 -32.84
C PRO A 707 -34.05 3.97 -32.62
N VAL A 708 -33.53 3.35 -31.56
CA VAL A 708 -33.68 1.91 -31.27
C VAL A 708 -35.15 1.51 -31.05
N SER A 709 -36.01 2.42 -30.59
CA SER A 709 -37.46 2.18 -30.48
C SER A 709 -38.11 1.82 -31.83
N ASN A 710 -37.63 2.38 -32.94
CA ASN A 710 -38.20 2.20 -34.27
C ASN A 710 -37.64 0.97 -35.02
N LYS A 711 -36.47 0.46 -34.62
CA LYS A 711 -35.80 -0.67 -35.30
C LYS A 711 -35.79 -1.99 -34.52
N ARG A 712 -36.36 -2.02 -33.30
CA ARG A 712 -36.48 -3.25 -32.47
C ARG A 712 -37.13 -4.44 -33.21
N LYS A 713 -38.07 -4.20 -34.13
CA LYS A 713 -38.70 -5.27 -34.93
C LYS A 713 -37.79 -5.85 -36.03
N LYS A 714 -36.73 -5.16 -36.46
CA LYS A 714 -35.81 -5.56 -37.54
C LYS A 714 -34.63 -6.40 -37.04
N TYR A 715 -34.24 -6.26 -35.77
CA TYR A 715 -33.10 -6.96 -35.15
C TYR A 715 -33.54 -7.98 -34.09
N ARG A 716 -34.42 -8.91 -34.46
CA ARG A 716 -34.95 -9.95 -33.56
C ARG A 716 -33.91 -10.92 -32.99
N ARG A 717 -32.66 -10.87 -33.49
CA ARG A 717 -31.55 -11.77 -33.09
C ARG A 717 -30.46 -11.07 -32.28
N ILE A 718 -30.70 -9.85 -31.82
CA ILE A 718 -29.73 -9.14 -30.98
C ILE A 718 -29.47 -9.87 -29.64
N GLU A 719 -30.41 -10.74 -29.23
CA GLU A 719 -30.34 -11.62 -28.06
C GLU A 719 -29.50 -12.90 -28.27
N LEU A 720 -29.00 -13.17 -29.49
CA LEU A 720 -28.13 -14.34 -29.77
C LEU A 720 -26.62 -14.03 -29.63
N VAL A 721 -26.26 -12.85 -29.14
CA VAL A 721 -24.86 -12.52 -28.86
C VAL A 721 -24.45 -13.19 -27.54
N GLY A 722 -24.06 -14.46 -27.64
CA GLY A 722 -23.61 -15.30 -26.52
C GLY A 722 -23.49 -16.79 -26.84
N SER A 723 -24.02 -17.27 -27.98
CA SER A 723 -23.82 -18.64 -28.48
C SER A 723 -22.59 -18.79 -29.37
#